data_AF-A0A938IAI1-F1
#
_entry.id   AF-A0A938IAI1-F1
#
_cell.length_a   1.000
_cell.length_b   1.000
_cell.length_c   1.000
_cell.angle_alpha   90.00
_cell.angle_beta   90.00
_cell.angle_gamma   90.00
#
_symmetry.space_group_name_H-M   'P 1'
#
loop_
_entity.id
_entity.type
_entity.pdbx_description
1 polymer ?
#
loop_
_entity_poly.entity_id
_entity_poly.type
_entity_poly.pdbx_seq_one_letter_code
_entity_poly.pdbx_strand_id
1 'polypeptide(L)'
;MDLIAVGMIAAFDFSKLGATALSWLWVLIGLGLVIFFHELGHYAVAKWCGVFVERFSIGFGPILWSFKKGDTEYALSAIPFGGYVKMLGQDDMDPSQLTTEEIAADPRSYSAKPVWQRMAIISAGVIMNILTGLVFFAIAFKGGVQTRPARLGPIVVGKPAWKAGLQTGDLLTRINGRECSDFGDIMRGVALTGGDVEIEGIYRDGRTFKKTLTPDKSDTRRMIGVAPGWDLRLTALGEENGPCTLLGTPAAEAGRFQPKDRIVEVGGQAVKSFAELQTLLSERRAEELEFVVERGPAEKRERVSISVAPNRFRRLGLSMDIEKISAIEADSPADQVQLKPGDKIAKVDGQEVGKEIDPVDLPDYFQSRHGQIVSIEYTREVEGTKKTLVANLTPRNRTGWTDRFELKDSPLSVPSIGVAYHLTSRVLKVQSDSPADGKIAADETITAIELVLPPDAKDDGFSAAFGSMKFEVTDKQPHIWAQAFWLMQIAPTRHVRLTVASNDQKRIVELEPARDPNSSLFFPDRGFVFDDEFTIQRADTFGEAFAMAAGHARSTGVEIYLTLRSLVRRDLSFKELHGPIGIAKVAHQFASQGLSPLLLFLGFLSVNLAVLNFLPIPVLDGGHMVFLCWEAVTRKRPSERVLIGATYCGMAFVLGLMVLVIYLDLFVHTGGPK
;
A
#
# COMPACT_ATOMS: atom_id res chain seq x y z
N MET A 1 12.90 49.71 19.39
CA MET A 1 13.44 48.36 19.18
C MET A 1 12.45 47.27 19.62
N ASP A 2 11.15 47.54 19.76
CA ASP A 2 10.18 46.55 20.29
C ASP A 2 8.81 46.63 19.60
N LEU A 3 8.76 46.30 18.30
CA LEU A 3 7.49 45.96 17.63
C LEU A 3 7.60 44.63 16.84
N ILE A 4 8.82 44.19 16.53
CA ILE A 4 9.10 42.93 15.81
C ILE A 4 9.02 41.72 16.77
N ALA A 5 9.29 41.90 18.07
CA ALA A 5 9.24 40.82 19.06
C ALA A 5 7.80 40.38 19.43
N VAL A 6 6.83 41.31 19.40
CA VAL A 6 5.43 41.02 19.75
C VAL A 6 4.69 40.31 18.60
N GLY A 7 5.06 40.59 17.35
CA GLY A 7 4.51 39.92 16.17
C GLY A 7 4.95 38.47 15.99
N MET A 8 6.15 38.09 16.46
CA MET A 8 6.63 36.70 16.39
C MET A 8 6.01 35.79 17.46
N ILE A 9 5.56 36.33 18.60
CA ILE A 9 4.92 35.54 19.66
C ILE A 9 3.44 35.25 19.33
N ALA A 10 2.78 36.13 18.55
CA ALA A 10 1.39 35.94 18.12
C ALA A 10 1.21 34.90 16.99
N ALA A 11 2.31 34.45 16.35
CA ALA A 11 2.32 33.34 15.39
C ALA A 11 2.59 31.97 16.05
N PHE A 12 2.86 31.94 17.36
CA PHE A 12 3.02 30.70 18.11
C PHE A 12 1.67 30.21 18.60
N ASP A 13 1.12 29.24 17.88
CA ASP A 13 -0.10 28.56 18.30
C ASP A 13 0.21 27.61 19.48
N PHE A 14 0.07 28.13 20.70
CA PHE A 14 0.27 27.38 21.94
C PHE A 14 -0.64 26.13 22.04
N SER A 15 -1.76 26.10 21.32
CA SER A 15 -2.62 24.91 21.26
C SER A 15 -1.97 23.75 20.49
N LYS A 16 -1.22 24.06 19.42
CA LYS A 16 -0.43 23.08 18.66
C LYS A 16 0.79 22.59 19.44
N LEU A 17 1.44 23.46 20.21
CA LEU A 17 2.52 23.06 21.12
C LEU A 17 2.02 22.10 22.20
N GLY A 18 0.86 22.39 22.80
CA GLY A 18 0.22 21.52 23.80
C GLY A 18 -0.18 20.16 23.22
N ALA A 19 -0.80 20.14 22.04
CA ALA A 19 -1.20 18.90 21.36
C ALA A 19 0.01 18.03 20.94
N THR A 20 1.09 18.66 20.48
CA THR A 20 2.33 17.98 20.11
C THR A 20 3.02 17.39 21.35
N ALA A 21 3.14 18.17 22.42
CA ALA A 21 3.72 17.70 23.69
C ALA A 21 2.91 16.53 24.28
N LEU A 22 1.58 16.63 24.22
CA LEU A 22 0.68 15.57 24.65
C LEU A 22 0.84 14.29 23.80
N SER A 23 0.99 14.43 22.47
CA SER A 23 1.23 13.30 21.56
C SER A 23 2.53 12.58 21.90
N TRP A 24 3.63 13.31 22.12
CA TRP A 24 4.90 12.74 22.58
C TRP A 24 4.81 12.09 23.96
N LEU A 25 4.06 12.68 24.89
CA LEU A 25 3.80 12.08 26.19
C LEU A 25 3.09 10.74 26.05
N TRP A 26 2.06 10.66 25.21
CA TRP A 26 1.37 9.39 24.92
C TRP A 26 2.28 8.35 24.27
N VAL A 27 3.18 8.75 23.38
CA VAL A 27 4.19 7.86 22.80
C VAL A 27 5.13 7.31 23.87
N LEU A 28 5.66 8.18 24.74
CA LEU A 28 6.57 7.76 25.83
C LEU A 28 5.88 6.81 26.81
N ILE A 29 4.64 7.12 27.20
CA ILE A 29 3.83 6.25 28.05
C ILE A 29 3.57 4.91 27.34
N GLY A 30 3.14 4.96 26.08
CA GLY A 30 2.79 3.78 25.29
C GLY A 30 3.96 2.82 25.10
N LEU A 31 5.11 3.33 24.65
CA LEU A 31 6.33 2.53 24.49
C LEU A 31 6.84 2.02 25.84
N GLY A 32 6.79 2.87 26.88
CA GLY A 32 7.13 2.50 28.25
C GLY A 32 6.26 1.35 28.77
N LEU A 33 4.96 1.35 28.46
CA LEU A 33 4.04 0.27 28.83
C LEU A 33 4.36 -1.05 28.11
N VAL A 34 4.68 -1.02 26.82
CA VAL A 34 5.08 -2.23 26.07
C VAL A 34 6.29 -2.89 26.74
N ILE A 35 7.33 -2.10 27.02
CA ILE A 35 8.54 -2.57 27.70
C ILE A 35 8.20 -3.05 29.12
N PHE A 36 7.48 -2.26 29.89
CA PHE A 36 7.12 -2.59 31.26
C PHE A 36 6.39 -3.94 31.36
N PHE A 37 5.41 -4.20 30.51
CA PHE A 37 4.66 -5.45 30.55
C PHE A 37 5.50 -6.65 30.11
N HIS A 38 6.43 -6.48 29.18
CA HIS A 38 7.43 -7.50 28.83
C HIS A 38 8.26 -7.90 30.06
N GLU A 39 8.92 -6.93 30.69
CA GLU A 39 9.74 -7.16 31.88
C GLU A 39 8.91 -7.71 33.05
N LEU A 40 7.68 -7.22 33.21
CA LEU A 40 6.75 -7.70 34.23
C LEU A 40 6.45 -9.19 34.07
N GLY A 41 6.42 -9.70 32.85
CA GLY A 41 6.28 -11.13 32.57
C GLY A 41 7.40 -11.95 33.18
N HIS A 42 8.65 -11.63 32.84
CA HIS A 42 9.82 -12.28 33.41
C HIS A 42 9.84 -12.17 34.93
N TYR A 43 9.60 -10.97 35.46
CA TYR A 43 9.55 -10.69 36.89
C TYR A 43 8.52 -11.54 37.63
N ALA A 44 7.26 -11.52 37.15
CA ALA A 44 6.14 -12.17 37.83
C ALA A 44 6.36 -13.68 37.91
N VAL A 45 6.80 -14.31 36.81
CA VAL A 45 7.05 -15.75 36.77
C VAL A 45 8.32 -16.11 37.55
N ALA A 46 9.37 -15.27 37.52
CA ALA A 46 10.56 -15.48 38.34
C ALA A 46 10.24 -15.49 39.84
N LYS A 47 9.46 -14.51 40.31
CA LYS A 47 9.01 -14.46 41.71
C LYS A 47 8.11 -15.66 42.05
N TRP A 48 7.24 -16.07 41.14
CA TRP A 48 6.40 -17.26 41.32
C TRP A 48 7.21 -18.56 41.42
N CYS A 49 8.30 -18.69 40.67
CA CYS A 49 9.25 -19.81 40.77
C CYS A 49 10.22 -19.68 41.96
N GLY A 50 10.08 -18.65 42.79
CA GLY A 50 10.95 -18.40 43.94
C GLY A 50 12.39 -18.06 43.55
N VAL A 51 12.57 -17.37 42.42
CA VAL A 51 13.86 -16.79 42.01
C VAL A 51 14.05 -15.44 42.70
N PHE A 52 15.26 -15.17 43.18
CA PHE A 52 15.63 -13.89 43.75
C PHE A 52 15.82 -12.88 42.62
N VAL A 53 15.07 -11.78 42.66
CA VAL A 53 15.18 -10.68 41.69
C VAL A 53 15.80 -9.49 42.39
N GLU A 54 17.03 -9.15 42.01
CA GLU A 54 17.79 -8.02 42.53
C GLU A 54 17.17 -6.70 42.10
N ARG A 55 16.83 -6.58 40.81
CA ARG A 55 16.35 -5.33 40.24
C ARG A 55 15.31 -5.55 39.15
N PHE A 56 14.30 -4.70 39.17
CA PHE A 56 13.36 -4.47 38.09
C PHE A 56 13.56 -3.06 37.57
N SER A 57 14.06 -2.90 36.34
CA SER A 57 14.40 -1.60 35.78
C SER A 57 13.61 -1.30 34.51
N ILE A 58 13.01 -0.11 34.45
CA ILE A 58 12.50 0.47 33.21
C ILE A 58 13.58 1.44 32.70
N GLY A 59 14.11 1.15 31.52
CA GLY A 59 15.20 1.89 30.91
C GLY A 59 16.60 1.31 31.21
N PHE A 60 17.59 1.87 30.51
CA PHE A 60 19.02 1.57 30.67
C PHE A 60 19.82 2.79 31.16
N GLY A 61 21.04 2.51 31.62
CA GLY A 61 21.99 3.55 32.03
C GLY A 61 21.75 4.07 33.46
N PRO A 62 22.20 5.31 33.77
CA PRO A 62 22.11 5.88 35.11
C PRO A 62 20.67 5.87 35.65
N ILE A 63 20.53 5.46 36.91
CA ILE A 63 19.24 5.43 37.60
C ILE A 63 18.86 6.87 37.94
N LEU A 64 17.73 7.33 37.43
CA LEU A 64 17.14 8.63 37.76
C LEU A 64 16.43 8.58 39.10
N TRP A 65 15.73 7.47 39.35
CA TRP A 65 14.98 7.25 40.58
C TRP A 65 14.87 5.75 40.87
N SER A 66 15.04 5.33 42.12
CA SER A 66 14.77 3.96 42.56
C SER A 66 14.18 3.90 43.96
N PHE A 67 13.48 2.81 44.24
CA PHE A 67 13.05 2.45 45.59
C PHE A 67 13.13 0.94 45.77
N LYS A 68 13.37 0.49 47.00
CA LYS A 68 13.44 -0.93 47.33
C LYS A 68 12.17 -1.36 48.04
N LYS A 69 11.53 -2.42 47.55
CA LYS A 69 10.37 -3.05 48.21
C LYS A 69 10.61 -4.56 48.31
N GLY A 70 10.75 -5.03 49.53
CA GLY A 70 11.22 -6.39 49.82
C GLY A 70 12.65 -6.58 49.32
N ASP A 71 12.88 -7.65 48.57
CA ASP A 71 14.20 -8.01 48.04
C ASP A 71 14.57 -7.27 46.74
N THR A 72 13.59 -6.68 46.06
CA THR A 72 13.76 -6.12 44.71
C THR A 72 13.88 -4.60 44.75
N GLU A 73 14.90 -4.08 44.07
CA GLU A 73 15.04 -2.67 43.73
C GLU A 73 14.23 -2.36 42.45
N TYR A 74 13.32 -1.40 42.52
CA TYR A 74 12.58 -0.90 41.37
C TYR A 74 13.24 0.39 40.91
N ALA A 75 13.70 0.42 39.66
CA ALA A 75 14.49 1.51 39.11
C ALA A 75 13.85 2.10 37.84
N LEU A 76 13.95 3.41 37.70
CA LEU A 76 13.69 4.15 36.48
C LEU A 76 15.02 4.76 36.01
N SER A 77 15.48 4.35 34.84
CA SER A 77 16.76 4.77 34.27
C SER A 77 16.62 5.79 33.15
N ALA A 78 17.71 6.48 32.83
CA ALA A 78 17.71 7.64 31.95
C ALA A 78 17.37 7.33 30.47
N ILE A 79 17.68 6.13 29.98
CA ILE A 79 17.44 5.76 28.57
C ILE A 79 16.13 4.95 28.50
N PRO A 80 15.04 5.46 27.90
CA PRO A 80 13.71 4.84 27.95
C PRO A 80 13.51 3.69 26.94
N PHE A 81 14.54 3.32 26.17
CA PHE A 81 14.46 2.35 25.05
C PHE A 81 14.78 0.91 25.48
N GLY A 82 14.09 0.43 26.51
CA GLY A 82 14.14 -0.96 26.97
C GLY A 82 14.04 -1.06 28.49
N GLY A 83 14.31 -2.22 29.04
CA GLY A 83 14.26 -2.51 30.47
C GLY A 83 15.03 -3.79 30.75
N TYR A 84 15.12 -4.16 32.02
CA TYR A 84 15.67 -5.47 32.39
C TYR A 84 15.20 -5.93 33.76
N VAL A 85 15.11 -7.25 33.93
CA VAL A 85 14.93 -7.92 35.21
C VAL A 85 16.21 -8.63 35.60
N LYS A 86 16.95 -8.07 36.57
CA LYS A 86 18.18 -8.69 37.07
C LYS A 86 17.86 -9.80 38.06
N MET A 87 18.07 -11.06 37.64
CA MET A 87 17.83 -12.24 38.46
C MET A 87 19.14 -12.78 39.04
N LEU A 88 19.09 -13.31 40.26
CA LEU A 88 20.24 -13.98 40.85
C LEU A 88 20.61 -15.18 39.99
N GLY A 89 21.87 -15.27 39.56
CA GLY A 89 22.36 -16.38 38.75
C GLY A 89 22.05 -16.30 37.24
N GLN A 90 21.64 -15.13 36.74
CA GLN A 90 21.54 -14.78 35.33
C GLN A 90 22.05 -13.34 35.13
N ASP A 91 23.20 -13.17 34.48
CA ASP A 91 23.73 -11.85 34.13
C ASP A 91 23.80 -11.71 32.60
N ASP A 92 22.80 -11.02 32.04
CA ASP A 92 22.66 -10.83 30.60
C ASP A 92 23.52 -9.65 30.09
N MET A 93 24.05 -8.80 30.99
CA MET A 93 24.81 -7.60 30.63
C MET A 93 26.33 -7.83 30.55
N ASP A 94 26.86 -8.81 31.29
CA ASP A 94 28.27 -9.18 31.25
C ASP A 94 28.44 -10.70 31.15
N PRO A 95 28.49 -11.26 29.91
CA PRO A 95 28.66 -12.70 29.68
C PRO A 95 29.99 -13.26 30.20
N SER A 96 30.94 -12.38 30.57
CA SER A 96 32.25 -12.76 31.10
C SER A 96 32.27 -12.89 32.63
N GLN A 97 31.26 -12.32 33.32
CA GLN A 97 31.08 -12.51 34.75
C GLN A 97 30.38 -13.84 35.00
N LEU A 98 31.20 -14.84 35.33
CA LEU A 98 30.74 -16.15 35.74
C LEU A 98 29.89 -16.04 36.99
N THR A 99 28.72 -16.69 37.00
CA THR A 99 28.04 -16.98 38.25
C THR A 99 28.97 -17.85 39.10
N THR A 100 29.44 -17.32 40.22
CA THR A 100 30.21 -18.10 41.19
C THR A 100 29.47 -19.39 41.51
N GLU A 101 30.17 -20.52 41.71
CA GLU A 101 29.52 -21.81 42.04
C GLU A 101 28.55 -21.67 43.24
N GLU A 102 28.87 -20.79 44.18
CA GLU A 102 28.04 -20.39 45.31
C GLU A 102 26.70 -19.74 44.89
N ILE A 103 26.71 -18.85 43.90
CA ILE A 103 25.53 -18.21 43.33
C ILE A 103 24.72 -19.20 42.48
N ALA A 104 25.39 -20.13 41.79
CA ALA A 104 24.73 -21.17 41.03
C ALA A 104 24.06 -22.24 41.93
N ALA A 105 24.56 -22.41 43.17
CA ALA A 105 24.04 -23.33 44.16
C ALA A 105 22.93 -22.76 45.06
N ASP A 106 22.73 -21.43 45.11
CA ASP A 106 21.60 -20.84 45.85
C ASP A 106 20.27 -21.37 45.26
N PRO A 107 19.38 -21.99 46.07
CA PRO A 107 18.08 -22.48 45.59
C PRO A 107 17.18 -21.39 44.98
N ARG A 108 17.43 -20.11 45.26
CA ARG A 108 16.75 -18.94 44.69
C ARG A 108 17.45 -18.40 43.43
N SER A 109 18.55 -19.01 43.02
CA SER A 109 19.22 -18.73 41.75
C SER A 109 18.39 -19.22 40.57
N TYR A 110 18.33 -18.43 39.50
CA TYR A 110 17.73 -18.81 38.23
C TYR A 110 18.37 -20.12 37.71
N SER A 111 19.70 -20.18 37.73
CA SER A 111 20.47 -21.33 37.26
C SER A 111 20.25 -22.60 38.09
N ALA A 112 19.77 -22.50 39.33
CA ALA A 112 19.44 -23.66 40.16
C ALA A 112 18.05 -24.25 39.86
N LYS A 113 17.18 -23.52 39.13
CA LYS A 113 15.80 -23.97 38.86
C LYS A 113 15.74 -25.06 37.78
N PRO A 114 14.76 -25.99 37.88
CA PRO A 114 14.46 -26.94 36.81
C PRO A 114 14.27 -26.26 35.46
N VAL A 115 14.64 -26.95 34.38
CA VAL A 115 14.60 -26.41 33.01
C VAL A 115 13.23 -25.84 32.66
N TRP A 116 12.13 -26.51 33.03
CA TRP A 116 10.78 -26.03 32.72
C TRP A 116 10.44 -24.70 33.42
N GLN A 117 10.97 -24.44 34.63
CA GLN A 117 10.75 -23.16 35.33
C GLN A 117 11.51 -22.05 34.62
N ARG A 118 12.76 -22.29 34.23
CA ARG A 118 13.55 -21.36 33.42
C ARG A 118 12.89 -21.05 32.09
N MET A 119 12.38 -22.07 31.39
CA MET A 119 11.62 -21.91 30.15
C MET A 119 10.34 -21.08 30.37
N ALA A 120 9.62 -21.30 31.47
CA ALA A 120 8.43 -20.51 31.80
C ALA A 120 8.77 -19.03 32.06
N ILE A 121 9.86 -18.76 32.77
CA ILE A 121 10.33 -17.38 33.05
C ILE A 121 10.68 -16.65 31.76
N ILE A 122 11.45 -17.27 30.85
CA ILE A 122 11.82 -16.64 29.57
C ILE A 122 10.61 -16.48 28.65
N SER A 123 9.72 -17.49 28.58
CA SER A 123 8.54 -17.40 27.71
C SER A 123 7.56 -16.32 28.18
N ALA A 124 7.56 -15.98 29.47
CA ALA A 124 6.60 -15.04 30.03
C ALA A 124 6.73 -13.63 29.46
N GLY A 125 7.93 -13.14 29.15
CA GLY A 125 8.08 -11.84 28.47
C GLY A 125 7.44 -11.83 27.08
N VAL A 126 7.68 -12.86 26.28
CA VAL A 126 7.08 -13.04 24.94
C VAL A 126 5.55 -13.15 25.02
N ILE A 127 5.03 -13.96 25.95
CA ILE A 127 3.60 -14.14 26.17
C ILE A 127 2.95 -12.83 26.61
N MET A 128 3.57 -12.08 27.53
CA MET A 128 3.05 -10.80 28.00
C MET A 128 2.98 -9.75 26.90
N ASN A 129 3.91 -9.75 25.94
CA ASN A 129 3.82 -8.89 24.77
C ASN A 129 2.62 -9.24 23.88
N ILE A 130 2.35 -10.52 23.64
CA ILE A 130 1.14 -10.93 22.89
C ILE A 130 -0.13 -10.48 23.64
N LEU A 131 -0.18 -10.69 24.96
CA LEU A 131 -1.33 -10.27 25.78
C LEU A 131 -1.50 -8.74 25.80
N THR A 132 -0.41 -7.99 25.91
CA THR A 132 -0.42 -6.52 25.87
C THR A 132 -0.93 -6.01 24.53
N GLY A 133 -0.47 -6.61 23.44
CA GLY A 133 -0.98 -6.31 22.10
C GLY A 133 -2.49 -6.57 21.97
N LEU A 134 -2.98 -7.71 22.46
CA LEU A 134 -4.42 -8.03 22.48
C LEU A 134 -5.24 -6.99 23.26
N VAL A 135 -4.74 -6.56 24.43
CA VAL A 135 -5.41 -5.53 25.24
C VAL A 135 -5.44 -4.20 24.50
N PHE A 136 -4.32 -3.76 23.91
CA PHE A 136 -4.28 -2.52 23.15
C PHE A 136 -5.22 -2.54 21.93
N PHE A 137 -5.24 -3.64 21.18
CA PHE A 137 -6.18 -3.80 20.07
C PHE A 137 -7.63 -3.79 20.55
N ALA A 138 -7.95 -4.49 21.65
CA ALA A 138 -9.32 -4.54 22.16
C ALA A 138 -9.82 -3.15 22.59
N ILE A 139 -8.97 -2.37 23.26
CA ILE A 139 -9.29 -0.99 23.63
C ILE A 139 -9.45 -0.11 22.38
N ALA A 140 -8.57 -0.28 21.38
CA ALA A 140 -8.67 0.44 20.12
C ALA A 140 -9.99 0.16 19.39
N PHE A 141 -10.36 -1.12 19.20
CA PHE A 141 -11.63 -1.51 18.59
C PHE A 141 -12.84 -1.07 19.40
N LYS A 142 -12.73 -0.96 20.73
CA LYS A 142 -13.80 -0.39 21.57
C LYS A 142 -13.99 1.11 21.32
N GLY A 143 -12.89 1.83 21.09
CA GLY A 143 -12.86 3.25 20.73
C GLY A 143 -13.24 3.54 19.28
N GLY A 144 -13.26 2.52 18.42
CA GLY A 144 -13.47 2.65 16.99
C GLY A 144 -12.16 2.83 16.24
N VAL A 145 -11.98 2.04 15.19
CA VAL A 145 -10.78 1.98 14.34
C VAL A 145 -11.16 2.30 12.91
N GLN A 146 -10.44 3.23 12.28
CA GLN A 146 -10.59 3.45 10.85
C GLN A 146 -9.93 2.30 10.08
N THR A 147 -10.71 1.64 9.23
CA THR A 147 -10.27 0.56 8.35
C THR A 147 -10.71 0.84 6.93
N ARG A 148 -9.99 0.30 5.95
CA ARG A 148 -10.45 0.31 4.56
C ARG A 148 -11.40 -0.86 4.37
N PRO A 149 -12.67 -0.64 3.97
CA PRO A 149 -13.61 -1.73 3.76
C PRO A 149 -13.10 -2.68 2.66
N ALA A 150 -13.59 -3.91 2.65
CA ALA A 150 -13.31 -4.89 1.59
C ALA A 150 -13.95 -4.55 0.23
N ARG A 151 -14.19 -3.26 -0.04
CA ARG A 151 -14.70 -2.74 -1.31
C ARG A 151 -13.55 -2.57 -2.29
N LEU A 152 -13.78 -3.07 -3.50
CA LEU A 152 -12.84 -2.94 -4.60
C LEU A 152 -12.85 -1.51 -5.15
N GLY A 153 -11.68 -0.90 -5.18
CA GLY A 153 -11.42 0.30 -5.95
C GLY A 153 -10.98 -0.05 -7.36
N PRO A 154 -9.97 0.66 -7.90
CA PRO A 154 -9.42 0.35 -9.21
C PRO A 154 -8.98 -1.10 -9.37
N ILE A 155 -9.29 -1.65 -10.54
CA ILE A 155 -8.89 -3.00 -10.95
C ILE A 155 -7.77 -2.90 -11.98
N VAL A 156 -6.75 -3.76 -11.82
CA VAL A 156 -5.61 -3.82 -12.74
C VAL A 156 -5.96 -4.70 -13.92
N VAL A 157 -5.85 -4.15 -15.13
CA VAL A 157 -6.23 -4.83 -16.37
C VAL A 157 -5.36 -6.06 -16.63
N GLY A 158 -5.99 -7.14 -17.11
CA GLY A 158 -5.32 -8.40 -17.43
C GLY A 158 -4.96 -9.27 -16.22
N LYS A 159 -5.12 -8.74 -14.99
CA LYS A 159 -4.92 -9.50 -13.75
C LYS A 159 -6.16 -10.36 -13.40
N PRO A 160 -6.03 -11.31 -12.45
CA PRO A 160 -7.08 -12.29 -12.18
C PRO A 160 -8.46 -11.70 -11.86
N ALA A 161 -8.54 -10.61 -11.08
CA ALA A 161 -9.80 -9.94 -10.75
C ALA A 161 -10.48 -9.36 -12.00
N TRP A 162 -9.72 -8.70 -12.88
CA TRP A 162 -10.22 -8.18 -14.15
C TRP A 162 -10.72 -9.30 -15.05
N LYS A 163 -9.96 -10.39 -15.20
CA LYS A 163 -10.35 -11.56 -16.00
C LYS A 163 -11.63 -12.22 -15.50
N ALA A 164 -11.93 -12.09 -14.21
CA ALA A 164 -13.14 -12.60 -13.60
C ALA A 164 -14.35 -11.66 -13.71
N GLY A 165 -14.19 -10.49 -14.32
CA GLY A 165 -15.22 -9.47 -14.48
C GLY A 165 -15.49 -8.65 -13.22
N LEU A 166 -14.60 -8.69 -12.22
CA LEU A 166 -14.69 -7.83 -11.04
C LEU A 166 -14.40 -6.37 -11.40
N GLN A 167 -14.94 -5.49 -10.58
CA GLN A 167 -15.19 -4.13 -10.99
C GLN A 167 -15.17 -3.18 -9.78
N THR A 168 -14.79 -1.91 -9.99
CA THR A 168 -14.81 -0.88 -8.94
C THR A 168 -16.19 -0.82 -8.27
N GLY A 169 -16.25 -0.81 -6.94
CA GLY A 169 -17.48 -0.80 -6.16
C GLY A 169 -17.98 -2.16 -5.69
N ASP A 170 -17.52 -3.27 -6.29
CA ASP A 170 -17.84 -4.61 -5.81
C ASP A 170 -17.30 -4.81 -4.39
N LEU A 171 -18.03 -5.53 -3.55
CA LEU A 171 -17.69 -5.78 -2.15
C LEU A 171 -17.33 -7.24 -1.95
N LEU A 172 -16.12 -7.53 -1.50
CA LEU A 172 -15.73 -8.88 -1.07
C LEU A 172 -16.20 -9.13 0.35
N THR A 173 -16.86 -10.27 0.56
CA THR A 173 -17.38 -10.67 1.87
C THR A 173 -16.64 -11.88 2.42
N ARG A 174 -16.11 -12.76 1.56
CA ARG A 174 -15.27 -13.89 1.98
C ARG A 174 -14.12 -14.17 1.02
N ILE A 175 -13.04 -14.69 1.57
CA ILE A 175 -11.89 -15.24 0.86
C ILE A 175 -11.48 -16.59 1.46
N ASN A 176 -11.45 -17.65 0.64
CA ASN A 176 -11.18 -19.03 1.06
C ASN A 176 -12.02 -19.45 2.28
N GLY A 177 -13.32 -19.13 2.25
CA GLY A 177 -14.28 -19.41 3.33
C GLY A 177 -14.17 -18.50 4.57
N ARG A 178 -13.14 -17.66 4.67
CA ARG A 178 -12.95 -16.71 5.79
C ARG A 178 -13.65 -15.39 5.48
N GLU A 179 -14.23 -14.78 6.50
CA GLU A 179 -14.86 -13.45 6.36
C GLU A 179 -13.81 -12.38 6.06
N CYS A 180 -14.17 -11.46 5.16
CA CYS A 180 -13.41 -10.26 4.85
C CYS A 180 -14.15 -9.07 5.45
N SER A 181 -13.53 -8.46 6.46
CA SER A 181 -14.04 -7.25 7.10
C SER A 181 -13.37 -5.98 6.57
N ASP A 182 -12.11 -6.12 6.15
CA ASP A 182 -11.31 -5.04 5.60
C ASP A 182 -10.54 -5.47 4.35
N PHE A 183 -9.96 -4.48 3.66
CA PHE A 183 -9.17 -4.72 2.45
C PHE A 183 -7.88 -5.52 2.72
N GLY A 184 -7.31 -5.41 3.93
CA GLY A 184 -6.14 -6.17 4.34
C GLY A 184 -6.43 -7.68 4.39
N ASP A 185 -7.64 -8.08 4.76
CA ASP A 185 -8.08 -9.48 4.73
C ASP A 185 -8.00 -10.08 3.32
N ILE A 186 -8.33 -9.29 2.28
CA ILE A 186 -8.21 -9.70 0.87
C ILE A 186 -6.74 -9.97 0.55
N MET A 187 -5.86 -9.00 0.85
CA MET A 187 -4.43 -9.12 0.54
C MET A 187 -3.78 -10.30 1.26
N ARG A 188 -4.11 -10.51 2.55
CA ARG A 188 -3.62 -11.65 3.35
C ARG A 188 -4.16 -12.98 2.82
N GLY A 189 -5.46 -13.04 2.50
CA GLY A 189 -6.10 -14.25 1.97
C GLY A 189 -5.49 -14.73 0.66
N VAL A 190 -5.13 -13.80 -0.23
CA VAL A 190 -4.42 -14.10 -1.47
C VAL A 190 -2.95 -14.46 -1.23
N ALA A 191 -2.25 -13.73 -0.36
CA ALA A 191 -0.82 -13.97 -0.10
C ALA A 191 -0.54 -15.35 0.51
N LEU A 192 -1.48 -15.89 1.30
CA LEU A 192 -1.33 -17.15 2.03
C LEU A 192 -1.80 -18.39 1.27
N THR A 193 -2.53 -18.26 0.15
CA THR A 193 -2.97 -19.44 -0.59
C THR A 193 -1.77 -20.15 -1.23
N GLY A 194 -1.85 -21.48 -1.34
CA GLY A 194 -0.91 -22.32 -2.11
C GLY A 194 -1.29 -22.43 -3.59
N GLY A 195 -2.56 -22.24 -3.94
CA GLY A 195 -3.11 -22.44 -5.28
C GLY A 195 -4.14 -21.36 -5.63
N ASP A 196 -5.29 -21.79 -6.13
CA ASP A 196 -6.40 -20.88 -6.42
C ASP A 196 -7.00 -20.27 -5.15
N VAL A 197 -7.77 -19.20 -5.34
CA VAL A 197 -8.47 -18.46 -4.29
C VAL A 197 -9.94 -18.46 -4.62
N GLU A 198 -10.74 -18.96 -3.69
CA GLU A 198 -12.18 -18.81 -3.74
C GLU A 198 -12.56 -17.46 -3.12
N ILE A 199 -13.33 -16.66 -3.84
CA ILE A 199 -13.85 -15.38 -3.38
C ILE A 199 -15.37 -15.38 -3.46
N GLU A 200 -15.99 -14.74 -2.46
CA GLU A 200 -17.42 -14.46 -2.43
C GLU A 200 -17.63 -12.98 -2.16
N GLY A 201 -18.68 -12.42 -2.75
CA GLY A 201 -18.94 -11.00 -2.64
C GLY A 201 -20.29 -10.58 -3.20
N ILE A 202 -20.47 -9.26 -3.25
CA ILE A 202 -21.67 -8.59 -3.72
C ILE A 202 -21.24 -7.62 -4.82
N TYR A 203 -21.83 -7.75 -6.00
CA TYR A 203 -21.67 -6.80 -7.08
C TYR A 203 -22.27 -5.44 -6.71
N ARG A 204 -21.82 -4.38 -7.38
CA ARG A 204 -22.40 -3.03 -7.26
C ARG A 204 -23.92 -2.94 -7.41
N ASP A 205 -24.57 -3.90 -8.07
CA ASP A 205 -26.03 -3.96 -8.25
C ASP A 205 -26.76 -4.80 -7.18
N GLY A 206 -26.04 -5.29 -6.17
CA GLY A 206 -26.57 -6.07 -5.06
C GLY A 206 -26.61 -7.59 -5.29
N ARG A 207 -26.30 -8.08 -6.50
CA ARG A 207 -26.24 -9.53 -6.74
C ARG A 207 -25.01 -10.13 -6.08
N THR A 208 -25.17 -11.32 -5.49
CA THR A 208 -24.04 -12.06 -4.90
C THR A 208 -23.27 -12.83 -5.96
N PHE A 209 -21.96 -12.99 -5.78
CA PHE A 209 -21.13 -13.84 -6.61
C PHE A 209 -20.22 -14.76 -5.80
N LYS A 210 -19.82 -15.85 -6.43
CA LYS A 210 -18.78 -16.77 -5.98
C LYS A 210 -17.88 -17.09 -7.16
N LYS A 211 -16.58 -16.85 -7.04
CA LYS A 211 -15.60 -17.06 -8.12
C LYS A 211 -14.33 -17.70 -7.60
N THR A 212 -13.66 -18.46 -8.46
CA THR A 212 -12.34 -19.01 -8.20
C THR A 212 -11.32 -18.29 -9.08
N LEU A 213 -10.29 -17.72 -8.46
CA LEU A 213 -9.24 -16.97 -9.13
C LEU A 213 -7.90 -17.67 -8.94
N THR A 214 -7.11 -17.77 -10.00
CA THR A 214 -5.69 -18.13 -9.87
C THR A 214 -4.87 -16.86 -9.64
N PRO A 215 -4.24 -16.66 -8.46
CA PRO A 215 -3.45 -15.46 -8.21
C PRO A 215 -2.28 -15.31 -9.16
N ASP A 216 -1.98 -14.07 -9.50
CA ASP A 216 -0.77 -13.72 -10.22
C ASP A 216 0.45 -13.98 -9.32
N LYS A 217 1.50 -14.56 -9.91
CA LYS A 217 2.77 -14.94 -9.26
C LYS A 217 3.97 -14.22 -9.86
N SER A 218 3.75 -13.26 -10.77
CA SER A 218 4.82 -12.52 -11.45
C SER A 218 5.57 -11.58 -10.52
N ASP A 219 4.95 -11.19 -9.41
CA ASP A 219 5.52 -10.32 -8.39
C ASP A 219 5.85 -11.10 -7.11
N THR A 220 6.61 -10.47 -6.22
CA THR A 220 7.04 -10.96 -4.90
C THR A 220 5.89 -11.44 -4.02
N ARG A 221 4.73 -10.80 -4.13
CA ARG A 221 3.49 -11.18 -3.44
C ARG A 221 2.44 -11.64 -4.44
N ARG A 222 1.77 -12.74 -4.10
CA ARG A 222 0.60 -13.20 -4.86
C ARG A 222 -0.49 -12.14 -4.80
N MET A 223 -1.10 -11.83 -5.93
CA MET A 223 -2.13 -10.79 -6.01
C MET A 223 -3.22 -11.16 -7.02
N ILE A 224 -4.39 -10.54 -6.87
CA ILE A 224 -5.48 -10.65 -7.83
C ILE A 224 -5.68 -9.37 -8.66
N GLY A 225 -4.88 -8.32 -8.42
CA GLY A 225 -4.92 -7.06 -9.19
C GLY A 225 -6.05 -6.13 -8.76
N VAL A 226 -6.18 -5.89 -7.46
CA VAL A 226 -7.20 -5.01 -6.87
C VAL A 226 -6.56 -3.98 -5.94
N ALA A 227 -7.17 -2.81 -5.84
CA ALA A 227 -6.81 -1.74 -4.89
C ALA A 227 -8.00 -1.37 -3.99
N PRO A 228 -7.79 -0.72 -2.84
CA PRO A 228 -8.87 -0.24 -1.99
C PRO A 228 -9.76 0.77 -2.72
N GLY A 229 -11.04 0.82 -2.34
CA GLY A 229 -11.99 1.84 -2.79
C GLY A 229 -11.61 3.25 -2.36
N TRP A 230 -12.06 4.25 -3.12
CA TRP A 230 -11.95 5.66 -2.75
C TRP A 230 -13.27 6.19 -2.21
N ASP A 231 -13.18 7.23 -1.39
CA ASP A 231 -14.32 8.02 -0.94
C ASP A 231 -14.71 9.07 -2.00
N LEU A 232 -15.83 9.74 -1.78
CA LEU A 232 -16.26 10.94 -2.51
C LEU A 232 -15.60 12.22 -1.97
N ARG A 233 -14.72 12.09 -0.99
CA ARG A 233 -13.99 13.21 -0.38
C ARG A 233 -12.72 13.49 -1.17
N LEU A 234 -12.52 14.76 -1.51
CA LEU A 234 -11.31 15.23 -2.17
C LEU A 234 -10.15 15.31 -1.15
N THR A 235 -8.99 14.80 -1.55
CA THR A 235 -7.77 14.82 -0.72
C THR A 235 -6.85 15.97 -1.11
N ALA A 236 -5.84 16.22 -0.30
CA ALA A 236 -4.94 17.38 -0.40
C ALA A 236 -3.53 17.01 -0.91
N LEU A 237 -3.41 15.96 -1.71
CA LEU A 237 -2.14 15.47 -2.26
C LEU A 237 -0.99 15.34 -1.26
N GLY A 238 -1.31 14.83 -0.06
CA GLY A 238 -0.31 14.57 0.98
C GLY A 238 0.14 15.80 1.76
N GLU A 239 -0.28 17.01 1.36
CA GLU A 239 -0.07 18.24 2.11
C GLU A 239 -1.39 18.72 2.68
N GLU A 240 -1.48 19.08 3.96
CA GLU A 240 -2.78 19.44 4.59
C GLU A 240 -3.59 20.50 3.81
N ASN A 241 -2.90 21.36 3.05
CA ASN A 241 -3.49 22.42 2.21
C ASN A 241 -3.07 22.32 0.72
N GLY A 242 -2.57 21.17 0.27
CA GLY A 242 -2.17 20.94 -1.12
C GLY A 242 -3.36 20.94 -2.09
N PRO A 243 -3.12 20.97 -3.41
CA PRO A 243 -4.20 20.97 -4.39
C PRO A 243 -5.01 19.67 -4.33
N CYS A 244 -6.34 19.79 -4.42
CA CYS A 244 -7.25 18.63 -4.48
C CYS A 244 -7.71 18.28 -5.90
N THR A 245 -7.15 19.00 -6.87
CA THR A 245 -7.39 18.87 -8.30
C THR A 245 -6.06 18.95 -9.03
N LEU A 246 -5.94 18.25 -10.15
CA LEU A 246 -4.71 18.17 -10.93
C LEU A 246 -4.54 19.43 -11.79
N LEU A 247 -3.44 20.17 -11.62
CA LEU A 247 -3.20 21.40 -12.38
C LEU A 247 -3.31 21.15 -13.90
N GLY A 248 -3.98 22.05 -14.63
CA GLY A 248 -4.19 21.91 -16.07
C GLY A 248 -5.34 20.97 -16.48
N THR A 249 -6.13 20.46 -15.53
CA THR A 249 -7.38 19.72 -15.79
C THR A 249 -8.62 20.59 -15.59
N PRO A 250 -9.79 20.20 -16.12
CA PRO A 250 -11.02 20.99 -15.96
C PRO A 250 -11.42 21.26 -14.51
N ALA A 251 -11.19 20.31 -13.58
CA ALA A 251 -11.49 20.51 -12.17
C ALA A 251 -10.61 21.61 -11.56
N ALA A 252 -9.32 21.65 -11.91
CA ALA A 252 -8.41 22.71 -11.46
C ALA A 252 -8.72 24.06 -12.14
N GLU A 253 -9.08 24.06 -13.42
CA GLU A 253 -9.50 25.26 -14.17
C GLU A 253 -10.76 25.90 -13.59
N ALA A 254 -11.69 25.10 -13.05
CA ALA A 254 -12.86 25.61 -12.34
C ALA A 254 -12.48 26.38 -11.06
N GLY A 255 -11.32 26.08 -10.45
CA GLY A 255 -10.66 26.91 -9.44
C GLY A 255 -11.39 27.08 -8.10
N ARG A 256 -12.45 26.30 -7.84
CA ARG A 256 -13.33 26.48 -6.67
C ARG A 256 -13.37 25.31 -5.69
N PHE A 257 -12.74 24.17 -6.02
CA PHE A 257 -12.66 23.01 -5.13
C PHE A 257 -11.63 23.23 -4.02
N GLN A 258 -11.91 22.70 -2.84
CA GLN A 258 -11.04 22.75 -1.67
C GLN A 258 -10.76 21.33 -1.16
N PRO A 259 -9.58 21.11 -0.56
CA PRO A 259 -9.33 19.90 0.21
C PRO A 259 -10.46 19.58 1.19
N LYS A 260 -10.80 18.30 1.31
CA LYS A 260 -11.87 17.75 2.16
C LYS A 260 -13.30 18.05 1.70
N ASP A 261 -13.50 18.76 0.59
CA ASP A 261 -14.81 18.83 -0.07
C ASP A 261 -15.33 17.41 -0.36
N ARG A 262 -16.62 17.16 -0.10
CA ARG A 262 -17.26 15.88 -0.46
C ARG A 262 -18.20 16.10 -1.64
N ILE A 263 -17.97 15.42 -2.75
CA ILE A 263 -18.91 15.42 -3.88
C ILE A 263 -20.17 14.67 -3.47
N VAL A 264 -21.33 15.31 -3.57
CA VAL A 264 -22.63 14.71 -3.19
C VAL A 264 -23.61 14.62 -4.34
N GLU A 265 -23.45 15.45 -5.37
CA GLU A 265 -24.31 15.45 -6.55
C GLU A 265 -23.51 15.93 -7.77
N VAL A 266 -23.79 15.34 -8.94
CA VAL A 266 -23.17 15.70 -10.21
C VAL A 266 -24.25 15.73 -11.30
N GLY A 267 -24.36 16.84 -12.02
CA GLY A 267 -25.30 17.03 -13.12
C GLY A 267 -26.76 16.77 -12.73
N GLY A 268 -27.17 17.13 -11.51
CA GLY A 268 -28.52 16.90 -10.98
C GLY A 268 -28.76 15.50 -10.38
N GLN A 269 -27.75 14.62 -10.37
CA GLN A 269 -27.86 13.26 -9.83
C GLN A 269 -27.02 13.11 -8.56
N ALA A 270 -27.67 12.72 -7.45
CA ALA A 270 -26.97 12.42 -6.21
C ALA A 270 -26.04 11.21 -6.38
N VAL A 271 -24.83 11.30 -5.81
CA VAL A 271 -23.83 10.22 -5.82
C VAL A 271 -23.54 9.75 -4.40
N LYS A 272 -23.62 8.43 -4.16
CA LYS A 272 -23.44 7.82 -2.83
C LYS A 272 -22.14 7.07 -2.68
N SER A 273 -21.53 6.65 -3.79
CA SER A 273 -20.27 5.93 -3.81
C SER A 273 -19.36 6.42 -4.94
N PHE A 274 -18.06 6.19 -4.80
CA PHE A 274 -17.11 6.50 -5.88
C PHE A 274 -17.41 5.71 -7.16
N ALA A 275 -17.92 4.48 -7.06
CA ALA A 275 -18.31 3.69 -8.22
C ALA A 275 -19.49 4.32 -8.99
N GLU A 276 -20.47 4.89 -8.30
CA GLU A 276 -21.54 5.67 -8.92
C GLU A 276 -21.00 6.94 -9.60
N LEU A 277 -20.12 7.67 -8.92
CA LEU A 277 -19.46 8.85 -9.50
C LEU A 277 -18.69 8.48 -10.77
N GLN A 278 -17.86 7.44 -10.72
CA GLN A 278 -17.08 6.98 -11.88
C GLN A 278 -17.98 6.58 -13.05
N THR A 279 -19.09 5.88 -12.77
CA THR A 279 -20.07 5.49 -13.80
C THR A 279 -20.69 6.73 -14.44
N LEU A 280 -21.18 7.66 -13.63
CA LEU A 280 -21.82 8.89 -14.08
C LEU A 280 -20.89 9.77 -14.92
N LEU A 281 -19.64 9.96 -14.48
CA LEU A 281 -18.63 10.71 -15.22
C LEU A 281 -18.27 10.03 -16.54
N SER A 282 -18.33 8.70 -16.61
CA SER A 282 -18.04 7.97 -17.84
C SER A 282 -19.18 8.05 -18.85
N GLU A 283 -20.43 7.98 -18.39
CA GLU A 283 -21.62 8.08 -19.25
C GLU A 283 -21.82 9.50 -19.78
N ARG A 284 -21.56 10.52 -18.95
CA ARG A 284 -21.74 11.95 -19.29
C ARG A 284 -20.43 12.68 -19.55
N ARG A 285 -19.38 11.96 -19.98
CA ARG A 285 -18.01 12.49 -20.16
C ARG A 285 -17.88 13.66 -21.14
N ALA A 286 -18.78 13.78 -22.12
CA ALA A 286 -18.77 14.85 -23.11
C ALA A 286 -19.50 16.12 -22.65
N GLU A 287 -20.21 16.06 -21.53
CA GLU A 287 -21.04 17.16 -21.02
C GLU A 287 -20.25 18.03 -20.05
N GLU A 288 -20.57 19.32 -20.03
CA GLU A 288 -20.28 20.17 -18.89
C GLU A 288 -21.24 19.79 -17.76
N LEU A 289 -20.69 19.55 -16.57
CA LEU A 289 -21.45 19.04 -15.43
C LEU A 289 -21.32 19.98 -14.23
N GLU A 290 -22.42 20.23 -13.55
CA GLU A 290 -22.43 20.91 -12.26
C GLU A 290 -22.10 19.90 -11.15
N PHE A 291 -21.07 20.18 -10.36
CA PHE A 291 -20.69 19.41 -9.18
C PHE A 291 -21.15 20.15 -7.94
N VAL A 292 -21.96 19.50 -7.11
CA VAL A 292 -22.34 19.99 -5.79
C VAL A 292 -21.44 19.31 -4.76
N VAL A 293 -20.71 20.12 -4.00
CA VAL A 293 -19.86 19.66 -2.91
C VAL A 293 -20.37 20.12 -1.56
N GLU A 294 -20.23 19.27 -0.55
CA GLU A 294 -20.38 19.65 0.85
C GLU A 294 -19.04 20.06 1.43
N ARG A 295 -18.95 21.31 1.91
CA ARG A 295 -17.75 21.94 2.44
C ARG A 295 -17.89 22.27 3.91
N GLY A 296 -16.79 22.12 4.65
CA GLY A 296 -16.72 22.48 6.06
C GLY A 296 -17.05 21.32 7.01
N PRO A 297 -16.99 21.56 8.33
CA PRO A 297 -17.25 20.54 9.34
C PRO A 297 -18.70 20.05 9.28
N ALA A 298 -18.94 18.84 9.78
CA ALA A 298 -20.27 18.20 9.75
C ALA A 298 -21.40 19.07 10.31
N GLU A 299 -21.12 19.92 11.30
CA GLU A 299 -22.08 20.80 11.96
C GLU A 299 -22.47 22.04 11.13
N LYS A 300 -21.65 22.43 10.13
CA LYS A 300 -21.85 23.61 9.28
C LYS A 300 -21.46 23.31 7.84
N ARG A 301 -22.09 22.29 7.24
CA ARG A 301 -21.85 21.95 5.84
C ARG A 301 -22.50 22.96 4.92
N GLU A 302 -21.69 23.66 4.15
CA GLU A 302 -22.14 24.49 3.03
C GLU A 302 -22.22 23.65 1.77
N ARG A 303 -23.26 23.84 0.95
CA ARG A 303 -23.35 23.27 -0.39
C ARG A 303 -22.85 24.27 -1.41
N VAL A 304 -21.84 23.89 -2.17
CA VAL A 304 -21.24 24.74 -3.20
C VAL A 304 -21.40 24.06 -4.55
N SER A 305 -22.04 24.75 -5.49
CA SER A 305 -22.16 24.34 -6.88
C SER A 305 -21.01 24.88 -7.72
N ILE A 306 -20.38 24.01 -8.50
CA ILE A 306 -19.22 24.33 -9.34
C ILE A 306 -19.43 23.68 -10.72
N SER A 307 -19.48 24.50 -11.78
CA SER A 307 -19.53 23.98 -13.16
C SER A 307 -18.14 23.51 -13.59
N VAL A 308 -18.06 22.32 -14.18
CA VAL A 308 -16.79 21.73 -14.64
C VAL A 308 -16.95 21.27 -16.09
N ALA A 309 -16.10 21.83 -16.95
CA ALA A 309 -16.05 21.53 -18.36
C ALA A 309 -15.64 20.06 -18.64
N PRO A 310 -15.98 19.53 -19.82
CA PRO A 310 -15.55 18.19 -20.20
C PRO A 310 -14.04 18.10 -20.44
N ASN A 311 -13.44 16.97 -20.06
CA ASN A 311 -11.99 16.74 -20.16
C ASN A 311 -11.66 16.01 -21.48
N ARG A 312 -11.11 16.72 -22.47
CA ARG A 312 -10.65 16.11 -23.72
C ARG A 312 -9.33 15.38 -23.53
N PHE A 313 -9.13 14.27 -24.24
CA PHE A 313 -7.84 13.57 -24.23
C PHE A 313 -6.72 14.47 -24.75
N ARG A 314 -5.58 14.44 -24.06
CA ARG A 314 -4.31 14.97 -24.54
C ARG A 314 -3.62 13.94 -25.41
N ARG A 315 -3.28 14.33 -26.63
CA ARG A 315 -2.71 13.43 -27.64
C ARG A 315 -1.47 14.05 -28.26
N LEU A 316 -0.63 13.18 -28.81
CA LEU A 316 0.49 13.54 -29.68
C LEU A 316 0.12 13.41 -31.17
N GLY A 317 -1.01 12.76 -31.47
CA GLY A 317 -1.43 12.42 -32.84
C GLY A 317 -0.72 11.21 -33.44
N LEU A 318 -0.21 10.31 -32.61
CA LEU A 318 0.46 9.08 -33.04
C LEU A 318 -0.48 7.89 -32.85
N SER A 319 -0.80 7.19 -33.94
CA SER A 319 -1.51 5.93 -33.90
C SER A 319 -0.51 4.78 -33.97
N MET A 320 -0.50 3.95 -32.93
CA MET A 320 0.44 2.84 -32.78
C MET A 320 -0.13 1.55 -33.35
N ASP A 321 0.71 0.57 -33.68
CA ASP A 321 0.21 -0.79 -33.99
C ASP A 321 -0.30 -1.49 -32.72
N ILE A 322 -1.37 -2.25 -32.88
CA ILE A 322 -1.99 -3.08 -31.84
C ILE A 322 -1.25 -4.41 -31.72
N GLU A 323 -0.98 -4.86 -30.49
CA GLU A 323 -0.39 -6.17 -30.22
C GLU A 323 -1.45 -7.28 -30.24
N LYS A 324 -1.02 -8.53 -30.08
CA LYS A 324 -1.92 -9.64 -29.76
C LYS A 324 -2.67 -9.37 -28.44
N ILE A 325 -3.92 -9.85 -28.36
CA ILE A 325 -4.75 -9.87 -27.16
C ILE A 325 -3.97 -10.56 -26.03
N SER A 326 -3.83 -9.88 -24.89
CA SER A 326 -3.09 -10.39 -23.73
C SER A 326 -4.02 -11.04 -22.70
N ALA A 327 -5.27 -10.58 -22.60
CA ALA A 327 -6.25 -11.15 -21.70
C ALA A 327 -7.69 -11.01 -22.23
N ILE A 328 -8.54 -11.92 -21.79
CA ILE A 328 -9.97 -11.90 -22.04
C ILE A 328 -10.69 -12.04 -20.71
N GLU A 329 -11.74 -11.26 -20.54
CA GLU A 329 -12.65 -11.34 -19.41
C GLU A 329 -13.65 -12.48 -19.63
N ALA A 330 -13.84 -13.31 -18.60
CA ALA A 330 -14.81 -14.39 -18.59
C ALA A 330 -16.24 -13.86 -18.79
N ASP A 331 -17.06 -14.62 -19.52
CA ASP A 331 -18.47 -14.31 -19.82
C ASP A 331 -18.67 -13.04 -20.67
N SER A 332 -17.58 -12.43 -21.16
CA SER A 332 -17.63 -11.24 -22.00
C SER A 332 -18.06 -11.55 -23.43
N PRO A 333 -18.49 -10.53 -24.22
CA PRO A 333 -18.79 -10.73 -25.64
C PRO A 333 -17.64 -11.36 -26.44
N ALA A 334 -16.38 -11.04 -26.11
CA ALA A 334 -15.22 -11.65 -26.74
C ALA A 334 -15.03 -13.13 -26.37
N ASP A 335 -15.29 -13.49 -25.11
CA ASP A 335 -15.24 -14.88 -24.64
C ASP A 335 -16.34 -15.74 -25.31
N GLN A 336 -17.55 -15.18 -25.45
CA GLN A 336 -18.69 -15.84 -26.10
C GLN A 336 -18.42 -16.18 -27.57
N VAL A 337 -17.68 -15.33 -28.28
CA VAL A 337 -17.25 -15.60 -29.67
C VAL A 337 -15.89 -16.32 -29.75
N GLN A 338 -15.38 -16.80 -28.62
CA GLN A 338 -14.16 -17.60 -28.51
C GLN A 338 -12.91 -16.90 -29.05
N LEU A 339 -12.81 -15.59 -28.88
CA LEU A 339 -11.51 -14.92 -28.97
C LEU A 339 -10.58 -15.50 -27.88
N LYS A 340 -9.28 -15.47 -28.11
CA LYS A 340 -8.26 -16.03 -27.21
C LYS A 340 -7.09 -15.07 -27.04
N PRO A 341 -6.41 -15.08 -25.88
CA PRO A 341 -5.08 -14.50 -25.77
C PRO A 341 -4.18 -15.04 -26.90
N GLY A 342 -3.45 -14.15 -27.57
CA GLY A 342 -2.64 -14.44 -28.75
C GLY A 342 -3.28 -14.09 -30.10
N ASP A 343 -4.60 -13.86 -30.15
CA ASP A 343 -5.26 -13.35 -31.37
C ASP A 343 -4.86 -11.88 -31.60
N LYS A 344 -4.69 -11.44 -32.85
CA LYS A 344 -4.47 -10.01 -33.18
C LYS A 344 -5.67 -9.46 -33.96
N ILE A 345 -6.33 -8.45 -33.40
CA ILE A 345 -7.43 -7.74 -34.08
C ILE A 345 -6.83 -6.91 -35.21
N ALA A 346 -7.31 -7.13 -36.43
CA ALA A 346 -6.85 -6.45 -37.64
C ALA A 346 -7.84 -5.38 -38.12
N LYS A 347 -9.15 -5.69 -38.09
CA LYS A 347 -10.20 -4.75 -38.50
C LYS A 347 -11.40 -4.78 -37.56
N VAL A 348 -12.08 -3.64 -37.47
CA VAL A 348 -13.37 -3.50 -36.78
C VAL A 348 -14.35 -2.78 -37.71
N ASP A 349 -15.49 -3.41 -38.00
CA ASP A 349 -16.47 -2.99 -39.01
C ASP A 349 -15.80 -2.61 -40.35
N GLY A 350 -14.82 -3.40 -40.77
CA GLY A 350 -14.06 -3.20 -42.01
C GLY A 350 -12.93 -2.17 -41.93
N GLN A 351 -12.83 -1.39 -40.84
CA GLN A 351 -11.79 -0.37 -40.66
C GLN A 351 -10.49 -0.99 -40.12
N GLU A 352 -9.35 -0.69 -40.73
CA GLU A 352 -8.03 -1.14 -40.28
C GLU A 352 -7.63 -0.49 -38.95
N VAL A 353 -7.44 -1.33 -37.92
CA VAL A 353 -6.96 -0.91 -36.61
C VAL A 353 -5.50 -0.44 -36.73
N GLY A 354 -5.22 0.77 -36.24
CA GLY A 354 -3.92 1.44 -36.33
C GLY A 354 -3.76 2.39 -37.52
N LYS A 355 -4.56 2.24 -38.59
CA LYS A 355 -4.48 3.11 -39.79
C LYS A 355 -5.73 3.96 -39.99
N GLU A 356 -6.90 3.35 -39.82
CA GLU A 356 -8.19 4.02 -39.99
C GLU A 356 -8.81 4.34 -38.64
N ILE A 357 -8.73 3.42 -37.69
CA ILE A 357 -9.14 3.62 -36.29
C ILE A 357 -7.93 3.51 -35.36
N ASP A 358 -7.73 4.51 -34.51
CA ASP A 358 -6.67 4.46 -33.51
C ASP A 358 -6.98 3.37 -32.46
N PRO A 359 -6.05 2.47 -32.12
CA PRO A 359 -6.25 1.50 -31.05
C PRO A 359 -6.63 2.13 -29.71
N VAL A 360 -6.23 3.37 -29.40
CA VAL A 360 -6.69 4.03 -28.16
C VAL A 360 -8.17 4.44 -28.23
N ASP A 361 -8.77 4.49 -29.41
CA ASP A 361 -10.17 4.87 -29.61
C ASP A 361 -11.13 3.66 -29.54
N LEU A 362 -10.61 2.43 -29.58
CA LEU A 362 -11.42 1.21 -29.53
C LEU A 362 -12.32 1.10 -28.28
N PRO A 363 -11.88 1.43 -27.04
CA PRO A 363 -12.73 1.40 -25.86
C PRO A 363 -14.04 2.17 -26.06
N ASP A 364 -13.94 3.39 -26.58
CA ASP A 364 -15.06 4.28 -26.87
C ASP A 364 -15.86 3.84 -28.09
N TYR A 365 -15.18 3.37 -29.14
CA TYR A 365 -15.81 2.88 -30.36
C TYR A 365 -16.80 1.75 -30.06
N PHE A 366 -16.36 0.72 -29.32
CA PHE A 366 -17.21 -0.41 -28.98
C PHE A 366 -18.29 -0.03 -27.97
N GLN A 367 -17.98 0.85 -27.01
CA GLN A 367 -18.98 1.35 -26.04
C GLN A 367 -20.12 2.12 -26.74
N SER A 368 -19.80 2.98 -27.71
CA SER A 368 -20.82 3.74 -28.47
C SER A 368 -21.76 2.85 -29.30
N ARG A 369 -21.34 1.60 -29.57
CA ARG A 369 -22.10 0.57 -30.30
C ARG A 369 -22.66 -0.51 -29.37
N HIS A 370 -22.79 -0.25 -28.08
CA HIS A 370 -23.40 -1.21 -27.16
C HIS A 370 -24.81 -1.62 -27.66
N GLY A 371 -25.11 -2.91 -27.56
CA GLY A 371 -26.36 -3.48 -28.09
C GLY A 371 -26.42 -3.62 -29.62
N GLN A 372 -25.44 -3.12 -30.37
CA GLN A 372 -25.32 -3.29 -31.83
C GLN A 372 -24.33 -4.41 -32.14
N ILE A 373 -24.49 -5.07 -33.29
CA ILE A 373 -23.53 -6.07 -33.76
C ILE A 373 -22.31 -5.35 -34.34
N VAL A 374 -21.13 -5.74 -33.88
CA VAL A 374 -19.84 -5.25 -34.38
C VAL A 374 -19.06 -6.43 -34.95
N SER A 375 -18.53 -6.29 -36.17
CA SER A 375 -17.73 -7.29 -36.84
C SER A 375 -16.25 -7.07 -36.58
N ILE A 376 -15.56 -8.10 -36.10
CA ILE A 376 -14.12 -8.08 -35.83
C ILE A 376 -13.43 -9.07 -36.76
N GLU A 377 -12.49 -8.59 -37.57
CA GLU A 377 -11.55 -9.44 -38.30
C GLU A 377 -10.26 -9.56 -37.47
N TYR A 378 -9.85 -10.78 -37.16
CA TYR A 378 -8.68 -11.05 -36.36
C TYR A 378 -7.85 -12.18 -36.94
N THR A 379 -6.58 -12.22 -36.55
CA THR A 379 -5.66 -13.27 -36.97
C THR A 379 -5.31 -14.17 -35.79
N ARG A 380 -5.35 -15.47 -36.03
CA ARG A 380 -5.00 -16.51 -35.07
C ARG A 380 -3.88 -17.37 -35.63
N GLU A 381 -2.89 -17.64 -34.79
CA GLU A 381 -1.79 -18.54 -35.12
C GLU A 381 -2.14 -19.96 -34.67
N VAL A 382 -2.21 -20.90 -35.61
CA VAL A 382 -2.50 -22.31 -35.35
C VAL A 382 -1.39 -23.13 -35.99
N GLU A 383 -0.60 -23.83 -35.18
CA GLU A 383 0.54 -24.66 -35.66
C GLU A 383 1.51 -23.87 -36.56
N GLY A 384 1.78 -22.60 -36.22
CA GLY A 384 2.66 -21.71 -36.99
C GLY A 384 2.04 -21.11 -38.26
N THR A 385 0.80 -21.49 -38.61
CA THR A 385 0.07 -20.89 -39.74
C THR A 385 -0.87 -19.79 -39.24
N LYS A 386 -0.74 -18.58 -39.81
CA LYS A 386 -1.61 -17.45 -39.52
C LYS A 386 -2.91 -17.58 -40.32
N LYS A 387 -4.04 -17.70 -39.63
CA LYS A 387 -5.39 -17.72 -40.23
C LYS A 387 -6.13 -16.44 -39.90
N THR A 388 -6.79 -15.85 -40.91
CA THR A 388 -7.72 -14.73 -40.72
C THR A 388 -9.11 -15.27 -40.44
N LEU A 389 -9.75 -14.75 -39.40
CA LEU A 389 -11.06 -15.15 -38.91
C LEU A 389 -11.93 -13.90 -38.71
N VAL A 390 -13.24 -14.08 -38.76
CA VAL A 390 -14.22 -13.02 -38.49
C VAL A 390 -15.13 -13.48 -37.36
N ALA A 391 -15.38 -12.59 -36.40
CA ALA A 391 -16.34 -12.79 -35.33
C ALA A 391 -17.29 -11.60 -35.25
N ASN A 392 -18.57 -11.87 -35.07
CA ASN A 392 -19.58 -10.86 -34.80
C ASN A 392 -19.94 -10.92 -33.32
N LEU A 393 -19.81 -9.82 -32.61
CA LEU A 393 -20.16 -9.73 -31.19
C LEU A 393 -21.05 -8.52 -30.93
N THR A 394 -21.74 -8.52 -29.79
CA THR A 394 -22.55 -7.40 -29.34
C THR A 394 -21.90 -6.79 -28.10
N PRO A 395 -21.33 -5.57 -28.18
CA PRO A 395 -20.73 -4.94 -27.02
C PRO A 395 -21.77 -4.69 -25.93
N ARG A 396 -21.38 -4.87 -24.67
CA ARG A 396 -22.20 -4.53 -23.50
C ARG A 396 -22.06 -3.05 -23.16
N ASN A 397 -23.04 -2.50 -22.44
CA ASN A 397 -22.96 -1.14 -21.91
C ASN A 397 -21.99 -1.10 -20.71
N ARG A 398 -20.69 -1.09 -21.00
CA ARG A 398 -19.62 -0.92 -20.02
C ARG A 398 -18.63 0.11 -20.54
N THR A 399 -18.37 1.11 -19.73
CA THR A 399 -17.58 2.27 -20.14
C THR A 399 -16.09 1.96 -20.21
N GLY A 400 -15.41 2.50 -21.22
CA GLY A 400 -13.95 2.51 -21.32
C GLY A 400 -13.32 3.49 -20.33
N TRP A 401 -12.00 3.41 -20.17
CA TRP A 401 -11.20 4.37 -19.38
C TRP A 401 -11.53 4.47 -17.89
N THR A 402 -12.22 3.47 -17.34
CA THR A 402 -12.50 3.34 -15.89
C THR A 402 -11.51 2.43 -15.18
N ASP A 403 -10.85 1.54 -15.92
CA ASP A 403 -9.76 0.69 -15.42
C ASP A 403 -8.44 1.50 -15.36
N ARG A 404 -7.50 1.09 -14.50
CA ARG A 404 -6.19 1.77 -14.35
C ARG A 404 -5.07 1.07 -15.12
N PHE A 405 -4.28 1.88 -15.82
CA PHE A 405 -3.19 1.44 -16.72
C PHE A 405 -1.81 1.99 -16.31
N GLU A 406 -1.74 2.64 -15.15
CA GLU A 406 -0.51 3.28 -14.65
C GLU A 406 0.57 2.30 -14.21
N LEU A 407 0.18 1.04 -13.93
CA LEU A 407 1.14 0.01 -13.58
C LEU A 407 1.92 -0.39 -14.83
N LYS A 408 3.23 -0.59 -14.63
CA LYS A 408 4.14 -1.04 -15.67
C LYS A 408 3.59 -2.28 -16.38
N ASP A 409 3.66 -2.28 -17.71
CA ASP A 409 3.20 -3.37 -18.56
C ASP A 409 1.68 -3.64 -18.43
N SER A 410 0.88 -2.63 -18.07
CA SER A 410 -0.58 -2.78 -18.10
C SER A 410 -1.09 -2.69 -19.54
N PRO A 411 -1.90 -3.66 -20.01
CA PRO A 411 -2.54 -3.58 -21.32
C PRO A 411 -3.72 -2.60 -21.29
N LEU A 412 -4.03 -2.00 -22.43
CA LEU A 412 -5.27 -1.25 -22.64
C LEU A 412 -6.45 -2.22 -22.70
N SER A 413 -7.56 -1.91 -22.05
CA SER A 413 -8.79 -2.70 -22.07
C SER A 413 -9.87 -2.08 -22.95
N VAL A 414 -10.70 -2.93 -23.54
CA VAL A 414 -11.99 -2.59 -24.16
C VAL A 414 -13.09 -3.27 -23.33
N PRO A 415 -13.58 -2.64 -22.24
CA PRO A 415 -14.46 -3.30 -21.27
C PRO A 415 -15.81 -3.72 -21.86
N SER A 416 -16.30 -3.01 -22.88
CA SER A 416 -17.53 -3.31 -23.60
C SER A 416 -17.50 -4.64 -24.36
N ILE A 417 -16.32 -5.19 -24.66
CA ILE A 417 -16.18 -6.54 -25.25
C ILE A 417 -15.37 -7.49 -24.38
N GLY A 418 -14.69 -7.00 -23.34
CA GLY A 418 -13.90 -7.81 -22.40
C GLY A 418 -12.55 -8.26 -22.93
N VAL A 419 -11.88 -7.41 -23.72
CA VAL A 419 -10.54 -7.68 -24.28
C VAL A 419 -9.52 -6.74 -23.67
N ALA A 420 -8.30 -7.23 -23.44
CA ALA A 420 -7.14 -6.40 -23.16
C ALA A 420 -5.99 -6.69 -24.14
N TYR A 421 -5.28 -5.66 -24.58
CA TYR A 421 -4.15 -5.75 -25.51
C TYR A 421 -3.09 -4.69 -25.19
N HIS A 422 -1.87 -4.94 -25.63
CA HIS A 422 -0.80 -3.94 -25.59
C HIS A 422 -0.75 -3.14 -26.88
N LEU A 423 -0.09 -1.98 -26.79
CA LEU A 423 0.28 -1.17 -27.94
C LEU A 423 1.77 -1.38 -28.19
N THR A 424 2.12 -1.61 -29.44
CA THR A 424 3.51 -1.72 -29.85
C THR A 424 4.18 -0.35 -29.82
N SER A 425 5.50 -0.34 -30.02
CA SER A 425 6.27 0.88 -30.25
C SER A 425 6.28 1.36 -31.70
N ARG A 426 5.63 0.67 -32.64
CA ARG A 426 5.63 1.04 -34.05
C ARG A 426 4.52 2.04 -34.35
N VAL A 427 4.87 3.17 -34.95
CA VAL A 427 3.92 4.18 -35.42
C VAL A 427 3.34 3.71 -36.76
N LEU A 428 2.02 3.60 -36.87
CA LEU A 428 1.35 3.27 -38.13
C LEU A 428 0.81 4.50 -38.85
N LYS A 429 0.46 5.54 -38.09
CA LYS A 429 -0.07 6.79 -38.65
C LYS A 429 0.24 7.97 -37.75
N VAL A 430 0.47 9.11 -38.38
CA VAL A 430 0.55 10.42 -37.73
C VAL A 430 -0.62 11.26 -38.21
N GLN A 431 -1.39 11.81 -37.27
CA GLN A 431 -2.53 12.66 -37.55
C GLN A 431 -2.05 14.04 -38.02
N SER A 432 -2.66 14.57 -39.08
CA SER A 432 -2.39 15.93 -39.54
C SER A 432 -2.77 16.98 -38.48
N ASP A 433 -2.04 18.09 -38.44
CA ASP A 433 -2.21 19.19 -37.48
C ASP A 433 -2.02 18.78 -36.01
N SER A 434 -1.40 17.62 -35.77
CA SER A 434 -1.11 17.14 -34.42
C SER A 434 0.28 17.58 -33.94
N PRO A 435 0.58 17.49 -32.63
CA PRO A 435 1.91 17.83 -32.11
C PRO A 435 3.07 17.07 -32.79
N ALA A 436 2.83 15.84 -33.23
CA ALA A 436 3.82 15.00 -33.91
C ALA A 436 3.89 15.20 -35.43
N ASP A 437 2.95 15.95 -36.02
CA ASP A 437 2.90 16.21 -37.46
C ASP A 437 4.19 16.91 -37.94
N GLY A 438 4.73 16.43 -39.06
CA GLY A 438 6.02 16.87 -39.61
C GLY A 438 7.28 16.53 -38.78
N LYS A 439 7.15 15.95 -37.58
CA LYS A 439 8.28 15.60 -36.69
C LYS A 439 8.57 14.11 -36.60
N ILE A 440 7.52 13.30 -36.74
CA ILE A 440 7.58 11.84 -36.71
C ILE A 440 6.90 11.32 -37.99
N ALA A 441 7.45 10.24 -38.55
CA ALA A 441 6.90 9.59 -39.73
C ALA A 441 6.22 8.26 -39.36
N ALA A 442 5.32 7.80 -40.23
CA ALA A 442 4.82 6.43 -40.16
C ALA A 442 5.97 5.42 -40.31
N ASP A 443 5.80 4.23 -39.75
CA ASP A 443 6.77 3.13 -39.65
C ASP A 443 7.99 3.37 -38.74
N GLU A 444 8.15 4.57 -38.17
CA GLU A 444 9.16 4.81 -37.15
C GLU A 444 8.80 4.09 -35.82
N THR A 445 9.82 3.77 -35.03
CA THR A 445 9.66 3.04 -33.76
C THR A 445 10.05 3.90 -32.56
N ILE A 446 9.20 3.96 -31.55
CA ILE A 446 9.44 4.68 -30.29
C ILE A 446 10.14 3.75 -29.30
N THR A 447 11.42 4.00 -29.05
CA THR A 447 12.24 3.18 -28.14
C THR A 447 12.29 3.70 -26.71
N ALA A 448 11.91 4.97 -26.49
CA ALA A 448 11.76 5.55 -25.16
C ALA A 448 10.80 6.75 -25.19
N ILE A 449 10.16 6.99 -24.06
CA ILE A 449 9.33 8.17 -23.79
C ILE A 449 9.71 8.74 -22.43
N GLU A 450 9.88 10.05 -22.37
CA GLU A 450 10.15 10.79 -21.14
C GLU A 450 9.08 11.87 -20.98
N LEU A 451 8.36 11.85 -19.86
CA LEU A 451 7.50 12.96 -19.44
C LEU A 451 8.35 13.89 -18.57
N VAL A 452 8.68 15.05 -19.10
CA VAL A 452 9.61 16.01 -18.49
C VAL A 452 8.81 17.11 -17.81
N LEU A 453 9.10 17.36 -16.53
CA LEU A 453 8.61 18.55 -15.84
C LEU A 453 9.46 19.76 -16.26
N PRO A 454 8.88 20.80 -16.89
CA PRO A 454 9.65 21.98 -17.26
C PRO A 454 10.30 22.64 -16.02
N PRO A 455 11.52 23.21 -16.12
CA PRO A 455 12.24 23.77 -14.97
C PRO A 455 11.52 24.90 -14.23
N ASP A 456 10.65 25.62 -14.94
CA ASP A 456 9.83 26.73 -14.46
C ASP A 456 8.37 26.31 -14.18
N ALA A 457 8.08 25.00 -14.16
CA ALA A 457 6.76 24.49 -13.81
C ALA A 457 6.33 24.99 -12.43
N LYS A 458 5.09 25.47 -12.34
CA LYS A 458 4.46 25.69 -11.05
C LYS A 458 4.38 24.36 -10.31
N ASP A 459 4.56 24.40 -9.00
CA ASP A 459 4.29 23.24 -8.18
C ASP A 459 2.80 22.89 -8.28
N ASP A 460 2.54 21.68 -8.76
CA ASP A 460 1.21 21.12 -8.91
C ASP A 460 0.88 20.13 -7.81
N GLY A 461 1.69 20.07 -6.75
CA GLY A 461 1.57 19.11 -5.66
C GLY A 461 1.90 17.67 -6.06
N PHE A 462 2.18 17.43 -7.35
CA PHE A 462 2.50 16.11 -7.91
C PHE A 462 3.97 15.98 -8.28
N SER A 463 4.75 17.06 -8.31
CA SER A 463 6.18 17.06 -8.67
C SER A 463 7.01 16.03 -7.90
N ALA A 464 6.70 15.82 -6.61
CA ALA A 464 7.35 14.82 -5.77
C ALA A 464 6.97 13.37 -6.14
N ALA A 465 5.75 13.14 -6.60
CA ALA A 465 5.25 11.80 -6.92
C ALA A 465 5.44 11.41 -8.39
N PHE A 466 5.42 12.38 -9.30
CA PHE A 466 5.45 12.21 -10.76
C PHE A 466 6.32 13.28 -11.40
N GLY A 467 7.56 13.45 -10.94
CA GLY A 467 8.52 14.42 -11.50
C GLY A 467 8.85 14.14 -12.97
N SER A 468 10.13 14.13 -13.34
CA SER A 468 10.49 13.63 -14.67
C SER A 468 10.46 12.10 -14.68
N MET A 469 9.71 11.52 -15.62
CA MET A 469 9.49 10.08 -15.71
C MET A 469 9.98 9.55 -17.05
N LYS A 470 10.96 8.65 -17.04
CA LYS A 470 11.51 8.04 -18.25
C LYS A 470 11.16 6.56 -18.34
N PHE A 471 10.65 6.15 -19.49
CA PHE A 471 10.30 4.78 -19.81
C PHE A 471 11.06 4.37 -21.08
N GLU A 472 11.75 3.24 -21.02
CA GLU A 472 12.51 2.68 -22.14
C GLU A 472 11.97 1.30 -22.48
N VAL A 473 11.87 1.04 -23.79
CA VAL A 473 11.55 -0.30 -24.30
C VAL A 473 12.73 -1.21 -24.01
N THR A 474 12.48 -2.28 -23.26
CA THR A 474 13.48 -3.30 -22.93
C THR A 474 12.86 -4.69 -23.03
N ASP A 475 13.66 -5.75 -23.02
CA ASP A 475 13.14 -7.13 -23.00
C ASP A 475 12.20 -7.40 -21.83
N LYS A 476 12.40 -6.69 -20.71
CA LYS A 476 11.55 -6.78 -19.50
C LYS A 476 10.38 -5.78 -19.50
N GLN A 477 10.39 -4.81 -20.40
CA GLN A 477 9.39 -3.74 -20.52
C GLN A 477 9.11 -3.46 -22.00
N PRO A 478 8.51 -4.39 -22.75
CA PRO A 478 8.28 -4.21 -24.17
C PRO A 478 7.16 -3.20 -24.47
N HIS A 479 6.26 -2.93 -23.51
CA HIS A 479 5.05 -2.15 -23.72
C HIS A 479 4.99 -0.94 -22.79
N ILE A 480 5.24 0.26 -23.32
CA ILE A 480 5.27 1.52 -22.56
C ILE A 480 4.19 2.52 -22.96
N TRP A 481 3.53 2.30 -24.11
CA TRP A 481 2.70 3.35 -24.71
C TRP A 481 1.38 3.59 -23.98
N ALA A 482 0.66 2.55 -23.57
CA ALA A 482 -0.62 2.70 -22.86
C ALA A 482 -0.41 3.42 -21.50
N GLN A 483 0.65 3.04 -20.78
CA GLN A 483 1.05 3.70 -19.53
C GLN A 483 1.38 5.17 -19.76
N ALA A 484 2.20 5.49 -20.77
CA ALA A 484 2.55 6.87 -21.07
C ALA A 484 1.35 7.69 -21.55
N PHE A 485 0.47 7.10 -22.35
CA PHE A 485 -0.79 7.72 -22.77
C PHE A 485 -1.67 8.10 -21.59
N TRP A 486 -1.80 7.21 -20.61
CA TRP A 486 -2.53 7.47 -19.38
C TRP A 486 -1.87 8.57 -18.53
N LEU A 487 -0.54 8.52 -18.37
CA LEU A 487 0.20 9.54 -17.62
C LEU A 487 0.07 10.94 -18.22
N MET A 488 0.00 11.06 -19.55
CA MET A 488 -0.27 12.34 -20.22
C MET A 488 -1.65 12.94 -19.85
N GLN A 489 -2.61 12.12 -19.40
CA GLN A 489 -3.92 12.60 -18.98
C GLN A 489 -3.93 13.14 -17.55
N ILE A 490 -3.19 12.48 -16.65
CA ILE A 490 -3.18 12.80 -15.21
C ILE A 490 -2.01 13.67 -14.77
N ALA A 491 -0.99 13.84 -15.62
CA ALA A 491 0.15 14.71 -15.38
C ALA A 491 0.31 15.73 -16.54
N PRO A 492 -0.72 16.55 -16.80
CA PRO A 492 -0.84 17.34 -18.03
C PRO A 492 0.15 18.52 -18.12
N THR A 493 0.88 18.82 -17.06
CA THR A 493 1.90 19.87 -16.97
C THR A 493 3.27 19.42 -17.49
N ARG A 494 3.44 18.14 -17.87
CA ARG A 494 4.70 17.60 -18.39
C ARG A 494 4.75 17.67 -19.93
N HIS A 495 5.91 18.02 -20.46
CA HIS A 495 6.23 17.86 -21.88
C HIS A 495 6.63 16.42 -22.19
N VAL A 496 6.55 16.01 -23.46
CA VAL A 496 6.94 14.67 -23.88
C VAL A 496 8.19 14.73 -24.74
N ARG A 497 9.18 13.91 -24.39
CA ARG A 497 10.37 13.66 -25.19
C ARG A 497 10.39 12.20 -25.65
N LEU A 498 10.34 11.98 -26.95
CA LEU A 498 10.39 10.65 -27.56
C LEU A 498 11.77 10.36 -28.11
N THR A 499 12.28 9.15 -27.88
CA THR A 499 13.42 8.60 -28.62
C THR A 499 12.90 7.75 -29.77
N VAL A 500 12.97 8.31 -30.97
CA VAL A 500 12.46 7.72 -32.21
C VAL A 500 13.60 7.06 -32.96
N ALA A 501 13.40 5.81 -33.36
CA ALA A 501 14.33 5.02 -34.15
C ALA A 501 13.81 4.85 -35.59
N SER A 502 14.70 5.10 -36.55
CA SER A 502 14.48 4.88 -37.99
C SER A 502 15.78 4.37 -38.62
N ASN A 503 15.75 3.21 -39.28
CA ASN A 503 16.93 2.59 -39.92
C ASN A 503 18.19 2.59 -39.04
N ASP A 504 18.07 2.12 -37.79
CA ASP A 504 19.13 2.09 -36.75
C ASP A 504 19.66 3.44 -36.25
N GLN A 505 19.16 4.57 -36.75
CA GLN A 505 19.44 5.89 -36.20
C GLN A 505 18.39 6.28 -35.17
N LYS A 506 18.83 6.82 -34.02
CA LYS A 506 17.96 7.33 -32.97
C LYS A 506 18.02 8.86 -32.93
N ARG A 507 16.85 9.49 -32.85
CA ARG A 507 16.73 10.93 -32.59
C ARG A 507 15.75 11.22 -31.48
N ILE A 508 15.96 12.35 -30.83
CA ILE A 508 15.06 12.86 -29.80
C ILE A 508 14.09 13.84 -30.44
N VAL A 509 12.80 13.67 -30.16
CA VAL A 509 11.74 14.58 -30.60
C VAL A 509 11.00 15.09 -29.37
N GLU A 510 10.92 16.40 -29.21
CA GLU A 510 10.16 17.06 -28.14
C GLU A 510 8.79 17.50 -28.67
N LEU A 511 7.75 17.13 -27.90
CA LEU A 511 6.35 17.29 -28.24
C LEU A 511 5.58 17.82 -27.04
N GLU A 512 4.59 18.66 -27.30
CA GLU A 512 3.64 19.11 -26.29
C GLU A 512 2.32 18.37 -26.47
N PRO A 513 1.88 17.56 -25.48
CA PRO A 513 0.56 16.95 -25.53
C PRO A 513 -0.54 18.00 -25.61
N ALA A 514 -1.39 17.92 -26.64
CA ALA A 514 -2.46 18.88 -26.85
C ALA A 514 -3.84 18.21 -26.71
N ARG A 515 -4.84 18.95 -26.20
CA ARG A 515 -6.24 18.53 -26.26
C ARG A 515 -6.66 18.51 -27.73
N ASP A 516 -6.98 17.33 -28.28
CA ASP A 516 -7.39 17.23 -29.69
C ASP A 516 -8.77 17.90 -29.88
N PRO A 517 -8.86 19.03 -30.62
CA PRO A 517 -10.14 19.73 -30.82
C PRO A 517 -11.08 18.96 -31.76
N ASN A 518 -10.53 18.09 -32.61
CA ASN A 518 -11.28 17.32 -33.62
C ASN A 518 -11.74 15.96 -33.07
N SER A 519 -11.20 15.52 -31.94
CA SER A 519 -11.63 14.29 -31.28
C SER A 519 -12.92 14.50 -30.50
N SER A 520 -13.90 13.60 -30.70
CA SER A 520 -15.11 13.51 -29.89
C SER A 520 -14.90 12.73 -28.58
N LEU A 521 -13.65 12.38 -28.27
CA LEU A 521 -13.31 11.54 -27.14
C LEU A 521 -12.93 12.38 -25.92
N PHE A 522 -13.52 12.00 -24.79
CA PHE A 522 -13.35 12.68 -23.52
C PHE A 522 -12.87 11.69 -22.48
N PHE A 523 -11.86 12.08 -21.72
CA PHE A 523 -11.43 11.34 -20.55
C PHE A 523 -12.50 11.49 -19.45
N PRO A 524 -13.01 10.38 -18.86
CA PRO A 524 -14.06 10.43 -17.86
C PRO A 524 -13.69 11.27 -16.63
N ASP A 525 -12.46 11.12 -16.13
CA ASP A 525 -11.99 11.87 -14.97
C ASP A 525 -11.85 13.36 -15.30
N ARG A 526 -12.27 14.23 -14.38
CA ARG A 526 -12.15 15.70 -14.50
C ARG A 526 -10.88 16.24 -13.87
N GLY A 527 -10.06 15.39 -13.28
CA GLY A 527 -8.81 15.72 -12.60
C GLY A 527 -8.97 15.91 -11.10
N PHE A 528 -9.85 15.12 -10.47
CA PHE A 528 -10.02 15.11 -9.02
C PHE A 528 -9.06 14.13 -8.35
N VAL A 529 -8.69 14.41 -7.11
CA VAL A 529 -7.91 13.49 -6.28
C VAL A 529 -8.74 13.15 -5.06
N PHE A 530 -8.98 11.85 -4.83
CA PHE A 530 -9.87 11.36 -3.77
C PHE A 530 -9.08 10.73 -2.62
N ASP A 531 -9.64 10.81 -1.41
CA ASP A 531 -9.19 10.02 -0.27
C ASP A 531 -9.56 8.54 -0.45
N ASP A 532 -8.85 7.65 0.25
CA ASP A 532 -9.30 6.26 0.41
C ASP A 532 -10.65 6.21 1.15
N GLU A 533 -11.46 5.20 0.81
CA GLU A 533 -12.66 4.89 1.57
C GLU A 533 -12.25 4.32 2.94
N PHE A 534 -12.73 4.96 4.01
CA PHE A 534 -12.58 4.45 5.38
C PHE A 534 -13.94 4.21 6.01
N THR A 535 -14.02 3.14 6.78
CA THR A 535 -15.14 2.85 7.67
C THR A 535 -14.63 2.71 9.10
N ILE A 536 -15.47 3.07 10.07
CA ILE A 536 -15.16 2.89 11.49
C ILE A 536 -15.62 1.49 11.89
N GLN A 537 -14.67 0.62 12.18
CA GLN A 537 -14.93 -0.65 12.84
C GLN A 537 -14.91 -0.44 14.35
N ARG A 538 -16.02 -0.74 15.02
CA ARG A 538 -16.16 -0.56 16.47
C ARG A 538 -16.88 -1.76 17.08
N ALA A 539 -16.34 -2.25 18.19
CA ALA A 539 -16.96 -3.33 18.95
C ALA A 539 -18.03 -2.80 19.93
N ASP A 540 -19.22 -3.38 19.87
CA ASP A 540 -20.33 -3.04 20.76
C ASP A 540 -20.16 -3.70 22.13
N THR A 541 -19.49 -4.85 22.20
CA THR A 541 -19.22 -5.58 23.45
C THR A 541 -17.73 -5.80 23.70
N PHE A 542 -17.34 -6.10 24.95
CA PHE A 542 -15.95 -6.46 25.27
C PHE A 542 -15.54 -7.82 24.66
N GLY A 543 -16.48 -8.76 24.55
CA GLY A 543 -16.23 -10.06 23.92
C GLY A 543 -15.92 -9.92 22.43
N GLU A 544 -16.69 -9.09 21.73
CA GLU A 544 -16.43 -8.73 20.34
C GLU A 544 -15.09 -7.99 20.19
N ALA A 545 -14.80 -7.02 21.06
CA ALA A 545 -13.53 -6.30 21.04
C ALA A 545 -12.33 -7.25 21.17
N PHE A 546 -12.43 -8.25 22.03
CA PHE A 546 -11.39 -9.27 22.18
C PHE A 546 -11.31 -10.21 20.97
N ALA A 547 -12.43 -10.58 20.37
CA ALA A 547 -12.44 -11.38 19.15
C ALA A 547 -11.77 -10.64 17.97
N MET A 548 -12.10 -9.35 17.78
CA MET A 548 -11.47 -8.48 16.81
C MET A 548 -9.98 -8.31 17.09
N ALA A 549 -9.60 -8.08 18.36
CA ALA A 549 -8.21 -8.00 18.79
C ALA A 549 -7.41 -9.28 18.49
N ALA A 550 -7.99 -10.45 18.75
CA ALA A 550 -7.36 -11.74 18.46
C ALA A 550 -7.20 -11.97 16.95
N GLY A 551 -8.22 -11.63 16.16
CA GLY A 551 -8.16 -11.66 14.70
C GLY A 551 -7.08 -10.73 14.15
N HIS A 552 -7.00 -9.51 14.69
CA HIS A 552 -6.00 -8.52 14.29
C HIS A 552 -4.58 -8.96 14.70
N ALA A 553 -4.36 -9.42 15.94
CA ALA A 553 -3.07 -9.93 16.40
C ALA A 553 -2.56 -11.10 15.56
N ARG A 554 -3.45 -12.04 15.19
CA ARG A 554 -3.13 -13.14 14.27
C ARG A 554 -2.68 -12.60 12.91
N SER A 555 -3.39 -11.60 12.40
CA SER A 555 -3.10 -10.97 11.11
C SER A 555 -1.76 -10.26 11.10
N THR A 556 -1.48 -9.48 12.15
CA THR A 556 -0.19 -8.85 12.41
C THR A 556 0.94 -9.89 12.44
N GLY A 557 0.77 -11.00 13.17
CA GLY A 557 1.78 -12.07 13.22
C GLY A 557 2.07 -12.69 11.84
N VAL A 558 1.02 -12.89 11.04
CA VAL A 558 1.16 -13.36 9.64
C VAL A 558 1.93 -12.36 8.79
N GLU A 559 1.60 -11.08 8.88
CA GLU A 559 2.27 -10.02 8.10
C GLU A 559 3.75 -9.89 8.46
N ILE A 560 4.08 -9.99 9.76
CA ILE A 560 5.47 -10.02 10.22
C ILE A 560 6.20 -11.22 9.63
N TYR A 561 5.61 -12.41 9.67
CA TYR A 561 6.20 -13.62 9.07
C TYR A 561 6.44 -13.46 7.55
N LEU A 562 5.44 -12.98 6.81
CA LEU A 562 5.56 -12.75 5.38
C LEU A 562 6.65 -11.71 5.06
N THR A 563 6.76 -10.66 5.88
CA THR A 563 7.78 -9.62 5.74
C THR A 563 9.18 -10.17 5.99
N LEU A 564 9.37 -10.92 7.10
CA LEU A 564 10.65 -11.59 7.40
C LEU A 564 11.06 -12.56 6.29
N ARG A 565 10.11 -13.36 5.79
CA ARG A 565 10.35 -14.27 4.66
C ARG A 565 10.76 -13.53 3.40
N SER A 566 10.14 -12.39 3.11
CA SER A 566 10.45 -11.57 1.92
C SER A 566 11.84 -10.92 2.03
N LEU A 567 12.21 -10.48 3.23
CA LEU A 567 13.55 -9.95 3.51
C LEU A 567 14.64 -11.00 3.31
N VAL A 568 14.42 -12.23 3.83
CA VAL A 568 15.36 -13.36 3.65
C VAL A 568 15.49 -13.75 2.17
N ARG A 569 14.40 -13.68 1.40
CA ARG A 569 14.41 -13.96 -0.05
C ARG A 569 14.99 -12.84 -0.91
N ARG A 570 15.29 -11.67 -0.32
CA ARG A 570 15.71 -10.42 -1.01
C ARG A 570 14.65 -9.87 -1.96
N ASP A 571 13.40 -10.23 -1.73
CA ASP A 571 12.24 -9.70 -2.43
C ASP A 571 11.89 -8.28 -1.93
N LEU A 572 12.27 -7.98 -0.68
CA LEU A 572 12.11 -6.68 -0.04
C LEU A 572 13.48 -6.03 0.20
N SER A 573 13.62 -4.77 -0.17
CA SER A 573 14.83 -3.99 0.10
C SER A 573 15.01 -3.80 1.61
N PHE A 574 16.23 -4.01 2.10
CA PHE A 574 16.58 -3.72 3.51
C PHE A 574 16.51 -2.23 3.85
N LYS A 575 16.41 -1.35 2.85
CA LYS A 575 16.22 0.08 3.06
C LYS A 575 14.87 0.41 3.70
N GLU A 576 13.87 -0.47 3.58
CA GLU A 576 12.54 -0.27 4.19
C GLU A 576 12.53 -0.52 5.71
N LEU A 577 13.66 -0.90 6.31
CA LEU A 577 13.76 -1.16 7.75
C LEU A 577 13.96 0.14 8.53
N HIS A 578 13.05 0.42 9.47
CA HIS A 578 13.14 1.57 10.37
C HIS A 578 13.80 1.21 11.70
N GLY A 579 14.65 2.12 12.19
CA GLY A 579 15.25 2.04 13.52
C GLY A 579 14.41 2.75 14.60
N PRO A 580 14.98 2.92 15.81
CA PRO A 580 14.29 3.56 16.94
C PRO A 580 13.81 4.99 16.66
N ILE A 581 14.53 5.75 15.83
CA ILE A 581 14.16 7.13 15.47
C ILE A 581 12.96 7.12 14.53
N GLY A 582 12.97 6.24 13.53
CA GLY A 582 11.84 6.02 12.64
C GLY A 582 10.58 5.58 13.42
N ILE A 583 10.72 4.62 14.33
CA ILE A 583 9.63 4.14 15.19
C ILE A 583 9.03 5.28 16.01
N ALA A 584 9.86 6.13 16.63
CA ALA A 584 9.39 7.26 17.43
C ALA A 584 8.61 8.29 16.59
N LYS A 585 9.07 8.58 15.35
CA LYS A 585 8.37 9.49 14.43
C LYS A 585 7.01 8.92 14.01
N VAL A 586 6.95 7.64 13.64
CA VAL A 586 5.72 6.96 13.25
C VAL A 586 4.75 6.88 14.44
N ALA A 587 5.25 6.59 15.65
CA ALA A 587 4.46 6.59 16.87
C ALA A 587 3.80 7.96 17.13
N HIS A 588 4.57 9.05 16.97
CA HIS A 588 4.05 10.40 17.11
C HIS A 588 2.98 10.72 16.05
N GLN A 589 3.20 10.30 14.80
CA GLN A 589 2.22 10.46 13.73
C GLN A 589 0.90 9.73 14.03
N PHE A 590 0.94 8.53 14.62
CA PHE A 590 -0.28 7.85 15.04
C PHE A 590 -0.91 8.50 16.27
N ALA A 591 -0.11 8.95 17.24
CA ALA A 591 -0.60 9.67 18.41
C ALA A 591 -1.32 10.96 18.04
N SER A 592 -0.83 11.70 17.03
CA SER A 592 -1.49 12.93 16.55
C SER A 592 -2.80 12.67 15.81
N GLN A 593 -3.02 11.45 15.31
CA GLN A 593 -4.30 11.03 14.71
C GLN A 593 -5.34 10.58 15.75
N GLY A 594 -4.90 10.25 16.97
CA GLY A 594 -5.76 9.90 18.10
C GLY A 594 -5.33 8.64 18.84
N LEU A 595 -6.12 8.26 19.85
CA LEU A 595 -5.79 7.16 20.73
C LEU A 595 -5.91 5.78 20.07
N SER A 596 -6.97 5.51 19.30
CA SER A 596 -7.16 4.20 18.66
C SER A 596 -6.02 3.86 17.68
N PRO A 597 -5.59 4.75 16.76
CA PRO A 597 -4.43 4.48 15.89
C PRO A 597 -3.13 4.25 16.68
N LEU A 598 -2.88 5.03 17.75
CA LEU A 598 -1.72 4.81 18.61
C LEU A 598 -1.75 3.45 19.29
N LEU A 599 -2.89 3.03 19.84
CA LEU A 599 -3.04 1.72 20.48
C LEU A 599 -2.87 0.56 19.49
N LEU A 600 -3.37 0.69 18.26
CA LEU A 600 -3.08 -0.28 17.20
C LEU A 600 -1.59 -0.34 16.89
N PHE A 601 -0.93 0.81 16.76
CA PHE A 601 0.51 0.84 16.51
C PHE A 601 1.33 0.23 17.66
N LEU A 602 0.99 0.55 18.91
CA LEU A 602 1.63 -0.04 20.09
C LEU A 602 1.36 -1.54 20.21
N GLY A 603 0.13 -1.98 19.88
CA GLY A 603 -0.22 -3.40 19.86
C GLY A 603 0.55 -4.14 18.76
N PHE A 604 0.69 -3.53 17.58
CA PHE A 604 1.55 -4.03 16.51
C PHE A 604 3.01 -4.17 16.97
N LEU A 605 3.58 -3.13 17.60
CA LEU A 605 4.93 -3.17 18.14
C LEU A 605 5.09 -4.26 19.21
N SER A 606 4.10 -4.44 20.07
CA SER A 606 4.14 -5.45 21.12
C SER A 606 4.13 -6.87 20.52
N VAL A 607 3.25 -7.16 19.56
CA VAL A 607 3.26 -8.44 18.84
C VAL A 607 4.56 -8.61 18.03
N ASN A 608 5.08 -7.55 17.41
CA ASN A 608 6.34 -7.59 16.68
C ASN A 608 7.52 -7.93 17.59
N LEU A 609 7.60 -7.30 18.77
CA LEU A 609 8.61 -7.59 19.77
C LEU A 609 8.51 -9.03 20.27
N ALA A 610 7.30 -9.57 20.45
CA ALA A 610 7.11 -10.99 20.78
C ALA A 610 7.68 -11.91 19.69
N VAL A 611 7.39 -11.64 18.41
CA VAL A 611 7.89 -12.45 17.29
C VAL A 611 9.42 -12.35 17.17
N LEU A 612 9.97 -11.14 17.27
CA LEU A 612 11.42 -10.92 17.18
C LEU A 612 12.16 -11.53 18.36
N ASN A 613 11.69 -11.35 19.60
CA ASN A 613 12.31 -11.95 20.78
C ASN A 613 12.25 -13.48 20.75
N PHE A 614 11.27 -14.07 20.07
CA PHE A 614 11.19 -15.52 19.89
C PHE A 614 12.15 -16.07 18.82
N LEU A 615 12.84 -15.22 18.05
CA LEU A 615 13.86 -15.69 17.11
C LEU A 615 15.00 -16.40 17.85
N PRO A 616 15.61 -17.45 17.25
CA PRO A 616 16.69 -18.22 17.86
C PRO A 616 18.02 -17.46 17.81
N ILE A 617 18.05 -16.24 18.36
CA ILE A 617 19.22 -15.37 18.46
C ILE A 617 19.66 -15.39 19.92
N PRO A 618 20.91 -15.79 20.25
CA PRO A 618 21.38 -16.03 21.62
C PRO A 618 21.15 -14.92 22.65
N VAL A 619 21.03 -13.65 22.23
CA VAL A 619 20.80 -12.48 23.10
C VAL A 619 19.31 -12.20 23.33
N LEU A 620 18.42 -12.87 22.60
CA LEU A 620 16.98 -12.77 22.73
C LEU A 620 16.43 -13.99 23.48
N ASP A 621 15.22 -13.85 24.02
CA ASP A 621 14.49 -14.92 24.74
C ASP A 621 14.50 -16.26 23.99
N GLY A 622 14.28 -16.23 22.67
CA GLY A 622 14.27 -17.40 21.80
C GLY A 622 15.64 -18.10 21.71
N GLY A 623 16.75 -17.36 21.83
CA GLY A 623 18.08 -17.93 21.93
C GLY A 623 18.28 -18.72 23.22
N HIS A 624 17.90 -18.14 24.36
CA HIS A 624 17.92 -18.85 25.64
C HIS A 624 17.00 -20.09 25.62
N MET A 625 15.85 -19.98 24.95
CA MET A 625 14.94 -21.11 24.75
C MET A 625 15.61 -22.27 23.99
N VAL A 626 16.42 -21.98 22.95
CA VAL A 626 17.17 -23.02 22.22
C VAL A 626 18.14 -23.76 23.14
N PHE A 627 18.87 -23.05 24.00
CA PHE A 627 19.80 -23.68 24.95
C PHE A 627 19.08 -24.51 26.02
N LEU A 628 17.92 -24.05 26.49
CA LEU A 628 17.11 -24.81 27.45
C LEU A 628 16.47 -26.04 26.82
N CYS A 629 16.00 -25.96 25.58
CA CYS A 629 15.53 -27.12 24.81
C CYS A 629 16.66 -28.15 24.63
N TRP A 630 17.87 -27.69 24.31
CA TRP A 630 19.05 -28.56 24.25
C TRP A 630 19.31 -29.23 25.60
N GLU A 631 19.30 -28.48 26.71
CA GLU A 631 19.50 -29.01 28.06
C GLU A 631 18.40 -30.02 28.44
N ALA A 632 17.14 -29.75 28.09
CA ALA A 632 16.02 -30.65 28.35
C ALA A 632 16.18 -32.00 27.63
N VAL A 633 16.63 -31.98 26.37
CA VAL A 633 16.81 -33.19 25.54
C VAL A 633 18.08 -33.96 25.95
N THR A 634 19.20 -33.25 26.10
CA THR A 634 20.50 -33.89 26.37
C THR A 634 20.75 -34.16 27.86
N ARG A 635 19.91 -33.60 28.73
CA ARG A 635 20.09 -33.57 30.20
C ARG A 635 21.44 -33.01 30.64
N LYS A 636 22.11 -32.26 29.76
CA LYS A 636 23.43 -31.66 29.98
C LYS A 636 23.39 -30.19 29.58
N ARG A 637 23.99 -29.33 30.40
CA ARG A 637 24.16 -27.92 30.05
C ARG A 637 25.08 -27.79 28.84
N PRO A 638 24.79 -26.87 27.90
CA PRO A 638 25.74 -26.49 26.86
C PRO A 638 27.08 -26.11 27.49
N SER A 639 28.19 -26.38 26.78
CA SER A 639 29.48 -25.97 27.28
C SER A 639 29.55 -24.44 27.36
N GLU A 640 30.18 -23.95 28.41
CA GLU A 640 30.27 -22.52 28.71
C GLU A 640 30.87 -21.72 27.53
N ARG A 641 31.89 -22.28 26.87
CA ARG A 641 32.51 -21.69 25.68
C ARG A 641 31.52 -21.52 24.52
N VAL A 642 30.60 -22.46 24.35
CA VAL A 642 29.57 -22.39 23.30
C VAL A 642 28.53 -21.33 23.65
N LEU A 643 28.11 -21.26 24.91
CA LEU A 643 27.15 -20.25 25.38
C LEU A 643 27.73 -18.84 25.22
N ILE A 644 28.92 -18.60 25.76
CA ILE A 644 29.61 -17.30 25.68
C ILE A 644 29.85 -16.91 24.22
N GLY A 645 30.39 -17.82 23.40
CA GLY A 645 30.65 -17.57 21.99
C GLY A 645 29.36 -17.23 21.21
N ALA A 646 28.29 -17.99 21.44
CA ALA A 646 27.00 -17.74 20.80
C ALA A 646 26.40 -16.39 21.24
N THR A 647 26.46 -16.05 22.53
CA THR A 647 25.99 -14.76 23.06
C THR A 647 26.76 -13.59 22.45
N TYR A 648 28.10 -13.66 22.38
CA TYR A 648 28.88 -12.61 21.71
C TYR A 648 28.58 -12.49 20.22
N CYS A 649 28.44 -13.61 19.50
CA CYS A 649 28.02 -13.58 18.09
C CYS A 649 26.62 -12.97 17.92
N GLY A 650 25.67 -13.36 18.77
CA GLY A 650 24.33 -12.79 18.78
C GLY A 650 24.34 -11.29 19.09
N MET A 651 25.15 -10.85 20.05
CA MET A 651 25.28 -9.44 20.42
C MET A 651 25.90 -8.63 19.29
N ALA A 652 26.97 -9.12 18.68
CA ALA A 652 27.59 -8.48 17.52
C ALA A 652 26.60 -8.37 16.35
N PHE A 653 25.77 -9.39 16.14
CA PHE A 653 24.72 -9.36 15.12
C PHE A 653 23.64 -8.31 15.43
N VAL A 654 23.08 -8.30 16.64
CA VAL A 654 22.03 -7.34 17.04
C VAL A 654 22.57 -5.91 17.04
N LEU A 655 23.77 -5.67 17.57
CA LEU A 655 24.42 -4.34 17.53
C LEU A 655 24.73 -3.91 16.09
N GLY A 656 25.19 -4.83 15.24
CA GLY A 656 25.42 -4.54 13.82
C GLY A 656 24.12 -4.16 13.10
N LEU A 657 23.03 -4.87 13.37
CA LEU A 657 21.70 -4.52 12.86
C LEU A 657 21.22 -3.17 13.40
N MET A 658 21.43 -2.88 14.69
CA MET A 658 21.09 -1.61 15.30
C MET A 658 21.83 -0.44 14.67
N VAL A 659 23.15 -0.57 14.45
CA VAL A 659 23.94 0.43 13.73
C VAL A 659 23.43 0.61 12.30
N LEU A 660 23.11 -0.49 11.60
CA LEU A 660 22.55 -0.43 10.24
C LEU A 660 21.23 0.34 10.21
N VAL A 661 20.26 0.02 11.06
CA VAL A 661 18.95 0.71 11.03
C VAL A 661 19.03 2.15 11.50
N ILE A 662 19.93 2.48 12.44
CA ILE A 662 20.21 3.87 12.81
C ILE A 662 20.84 4.63 11.64
N TYR A 663 21.77 4.00 10.92
CA TYR A 663 22.34 4.57 9.71
C TYR A 663 21.26 4.82 8.64
N LEU A 664 20.36 3.86 8.40
CA LEU A 664 19.22 4.04 7.50
C LEU A 664 18.33 5.21 7.95
N ASP A 665 17.98 5.27 9.24
CA ASP A 665 17.18 6.36 9.80
C ASP A 665 17.84 7.73 9.60
N LEU A 666 19.16 7.85 9.81
CA LEU A 666 19.89 9.13 9.79
C LEU A 666 20.37 9.59 8.42
N PHE A 667 20.55 8.68 7.46
CA PHE A 667 21.14 9.00 6.16
C PHE A 667 20.28 8.63 4.95
N VAL A 668 19.33 7.70 5.12
CA VAL A 668 18.41 7.29 4.05
C VAL A 668 17.03 7.89 4.25
N HIS A 669 16.48 7.82 5.46
CA HIS A 669 15.09 8.23 5.75
C HIS A 669 14.92 9.70 6.16
N THR A 670 15.99 10.38 6.57
CA THR A 670 15.99 11.81 6.95
C THR A 670 16.43 12.73 5.82
N GLY A 671 17.06 12.20 4.76
CA GLY A 671 17.19 12.95 3.52
C GLY A 671 15.80 13.10 2.91
N GLY A 672 15.31 14.34 2.78
CA GLY A 672 14.02 14.61 2.12
C GLY A 672 13.93 13.99 0.72
N PRO A 673 12.74 13.97 0.10
CA PRO A 673 12.54 13.32 -1.19
C PRO A 673 13.60 13.80 -2.19
N LYS A 674 14.27 12.84 -2.84
CA LYS A 674 15.03 13.09 -4.07
C LYS A 674 14.09 13.13 -5.25
#